data_AF-A0A9P5XU75-F1
#
_entry.id   AF-A0A9P5XU75-F1
#
_cell.length_a   1.000
_cell.length_b   1.000
_cell.length_c   1.000
_cell.angle_alpha   90.00
_cell.angle_beta   90.00
_cell.angle_gamma   90.00
#
_symmetry.space_group_name_H-M   'P 1'
#
loop_
_entity.id
_entity.type
_entity.pdbx_description
1 polymer ?
#
loop_
_entity_poly.entity_id
_entity_poly.type
_entity_poly.pdbx_seq_one_letter_code
_entity_poly.pdbx_strand_id
1 'polypeptide(L)'
;MTSISHGAGSSAAYHTFSSASSAETPDIFHDYVQQFFRYRPETLRKAKNHTPSPKTRTPAFFDRHLDSHLQLLHVVYLPSITADLMKIADDALQAACLDGSLPPMSDQFPTQLHREAVAESVTEPIICEEQIRNFYKDTTAQFCSRVAATLEFQLPVWTSGRLRYTLSADKNRGIADGFLKIDKDPYVNTPISESYTLVAGTFPTLALWEFKSLTAGTSNVMEAIVQQTVSCLAFSWEGCDIGKKCIALHARKDGSPPVTGNRMGLDADPPICPSVGKSIPGPPNRSSAVLSKNDRQKAGYITQQTWSEAVQDDVTFVVINSGNFEIIGIRNRKQQTLFLSDVIKVDDCDYGRLHTGLYIAILRDALNRTLQLRPPNIPASWTRSYNQQAVTKMSNDDIMNQACLRDWLVIQSSSKKRSLTGFKLDTYYFRVNPSKELKDNTLTDLRSFFRIILQAQFGQFIAKGILEVDGVRLKDPSSTAIIKVAHTDDAIAKLYREHEVYLNLLKAGVSELPRIIGFFQYVDIEGLEEYPLSCAVLITQDMGSPVCHVPEDFTRQHLTLFQKLLTKIHQAGFVHTKLSRDNLIIRAGDPVRVSIVSLGDARRVGDGQTTAFDDEDKLLLKLLPNPCKHLLSGETTEAFNEAFPTTNPLNNGDDGGASELSVSEPPRKKGRISKGRSSL
;
A
#
# COMPACT_ATOMS: atom_id res chain seq x y z
N MET A 1 52.53 -4.04 -29.08
CA MET A 1 53.60 -3.17 -29.60
C MET A 1 53.00 -2.27 -30.67
N THR A 2 52.55 -1.09 -30.27
CA THR A 2 52.29 0.06 -31.16
C THR A 2 52.09 1.25 -30.24
N SER A 3 53.04 2.19 -30.30
CA SER A 3 53.08 3.40 -29.49
C SER A 3 52.09 4.43 -30.02
N ILE A 4 51.30 5.03 -29.13
CA ILE A 4 50.57 6.27 -29.42
C ILE A 4 51.19 7.37 -28.54
N SER A 5 51.77 8.35 -29.22
CA SER A 5 52.41 9.54 -28.69
C SER A 5 51.40 10.48 -28.03
N HIS A 6 51.73 10.95 -26.83
CA HIS A 6 51.05 12.07 -26.16
C HIS A 6 51.43 13.39 -26.84
N GLY A 7 50.43 14.12 -27.32
CA GLY A 7 50.56 15.45 -27.90
C GLY A 7 49.99 16.52 -26.97
N ALA A 8 50.89 17.42 -26.56
CA ALA A 8 50.71 18.84 -26.24
C ALA A 8 49.56 19.29 -25.33
N GLY A 9 49.95 19.74 -24.13
CA GLY A 9 49.11 20.49 -23.21
C GLY A 9 48.78 21.89 -23.73
N SER A 10 47.51 22.27 -23.57
CA SER A 10 47.03 23.65 -23.66
C SER A 10 47.09 24.26 -22.26
N SER A 11 48.05 25.16 -22.07
CA SER A 11 48.17 26.00 -20.87
C SER A 11 47.09 27.08 -20.93
N ALA A 12 45.98 26.88 -20.22
CA ALA A 12 45.02 27.93 -19.95
C ALA A 12 45.66 28.94 -18.99
N ALA A 13 45.89 30.16 -19.48
CA ALA A 13 46.42 31.26 -18.70
C ALA A 13 45.43 31.62 -17.57
N TYR A 14 45.73 31.18 -16.35
CA TYR A 14 45.10 31.69 -15.15
C TYR A 14 45.58 33.13 -14.94
N HIS A 15 44.73 34.08 -15.28
CA HIS A 15 44.90 35.47 -14.87
C HIS A 15 44.85 35.55 -13.35
N THR A 16 46.01 35.69 -12.73
CA THR A 16 46.14 36.01 -11.31
C THR A 16 45.68 37.45 -11.14
N PHE A 17 44.49 37.66 -10.58
CA PHE A 17 44.00 38.97 -10.23
C PHE A 17 44.92 39.56 -9.16
N SER A 18 45.70 40.57 -9.56
CA SER A 18 46.56 41.35 -8.68
C SER A 18 45.69 42.27 -7.81
N SER A 19 45.91 42.16 -6.50
CA SER A 19 45.21 42.87 -5.44
C SER A 19 45.47 44.39 -5.49
N ALA A 20 44.58 45.13 -6.13
CA ALA A 20 44.41 46.56 -5.90
C ALA A 20 43.16 46.76 -5.04
N SER A 21 43.36 47.09 -3.77
CA SER A 21 42.35 47.38 -2.74
C SER A 21 41.59 48.67 -3.05
N SER A 22 40.79 48.69 -4.12
CA SER A 22 39.64 49.58 -4.18
C SER A 22 38.52 48.94 -3.37
N ALA A 23 38.06 49.60 -2.31
CA ALA A 23 36.94 49.12 -1.52
C ALA A 23 35.73 48.91 -2.43
N GLU A 24 35.42 47.66 -2.74
CA GLU A 24 34.21 47.29 -3.48
C GLU A 24 33.01 47.80 -2.68
N THR A 25 32.14 48.58 -3.33
CA THR A 25 30.96 49.14 -2.67
C THR A 25 29.92 48.04 -2.45
N PRO A 26 29.15 48.07 -1.34
CA PRO A 26 28.07 47.11 -1.06
C PRO A 26 27.09 46.88 -2.22
N ASP A 27 26.92 47.89 -3.08
CA ASP A 27 26.10 47.83 -4.29
C ASP A 27 26.53 46.71 -5.27
N ILE A 28 27.83 46.40 -5.35
CA ILE A 28 28.35 45.37 -6.27
C ILE A 28 27.86 43.97 -5.86
N PHE A 29 27.82 43.68 -4.56
CA PHE A 29 27.37 42.37 -4.06
C PHE A 29 25.88 42.17 -4.24
N HIS A 30 25.09 43.23 -4.05
CA HIS A 30 23.67 43.21 -4.38
C HIS A 30 23.43 42.85 -5.85
N ASP A 31 24.18 43.45 -6.78
CA ASP A 31 24.04 43.20 -8.21
C ASP A 31 24.37 41.76 -8.60
N TYR A 32 25.35 41.12 -7.95
CA TYR A 32 25.64 39.71 -8.18
C TYR A 32 24.50 38.78 -7.72
N VAL A 33 23.87 39.06 -6.58
CA VAL A 33 22.71 38.28 -6.13
C VAL A 33 21.52 38.51 -7.06
N GLN A 34 21.30 39.74 -7.53
CA GLN A 34 20.27 40.04 -8.54
C GLN A 34 20.53 39.31 -9.87
N GLN A 35 21.79 39.21 -10.30
CA GLN A 35 22.17 38.41 -11.47
C GLN A 35 21.88 36.92 -11.24
N PHE A 36 22.15 36.40 -10.04
CA PHE A 36 21.79 35.02 -9.69
C PHE A 36 20.26 34.83 -9.64
N PHE A 37 19.50 35.80 -9.16
CA PHE A 37 18.03 35.74 -9.12
C PHE A 37 17.40 35.56 -10.50
N ARG A 38 18.02 36.13 -11.53
CA ARG A 38 17.62 35.96 -12.94
C ARG A 38 18.05 34.62 -13.55
N TYR A 39 18.71 33.74 -12.80
CA TYR A 39 19.12 32.42 -13.28
C TYR A 39 17.91 31.59 -13.74
N ARG A 40 18.03 30.99 -14.93
CA ARG A 40 17.05 30.08 -15.53
C ARG A 40 17.79 28.82 -15.99
N PRO A 41 17.44 27.62 -15.50
CA PRO A 41 17.99 26.38 -16.01
C PRO A 41 17.62 26.16 -17.48
N GLU A 42 18.46 25.44 -18.21
CA GLU A 42 18.17 25.08 -19.60
C GLU A 42 17.00 24.11 -19.72
N THR A 43 16.25 24.21 -20.83
CA THR A 43 15.22 23.22 -21.16
C THR A 43 15.86 21.86 -21.44
N LEU A 44 15.45 20.85 -20.66
CA LEU A 44 15.88 19.47 -20.82
C LEU A 44 15.22 18.81 -22.03
N ARG A 45 16.02 18.06 -22.78
CA ARG A 45 15.59 17.32 -23.98
C ARG A 45 15.58 15.83 -23.70
N LYS A 46 14.61 15.12 -24.29
CA LYS A 46 14.54 13.65 -24.23
C LYS A 46 15.62 13.04 -25.13
N ALA A 47 16.37 12.09 -24.60
CA ALA A 47 17.22 11.20 -25.39
C ALA A 47 16.37 10.32 -26.31
N LYS A 48 16.95 9.85 -27.43
CA LYS A 48 16.27 8.91 -28.34
C LYS A 48 15.89 7.59 -27.66
N ASN A 49 16.68 7.16 -26.68
CA ASN A 49 16.48 5.97 -25.86
C ASN A 49 15.83 6.28 -24.49
N HIS A 50 15.12 7.42 -24.36
CA HIS A 50 14.45 7.78 -23.12
C HIS A 50 13.51 6.65 -22.68
N THR A 51 13.60 6.28 -21.40
CA THR A 51 12.81 5.20 -20.81
C THR A 51 11.33 5.48 -21.06
N PRO A 52 10.61 4.58 -21.73
CA PRO A 52 9.27 4.90 -22.19
C PRO A 52 8.27 5.01 -21.04
N SER A 53 8.63 4.57 -19.81
CA SER A 53 7.74 4.42 -18.66
C SER A 53 6.78 5.60 -18.53
N PRO A 54 5.58 5.50 -19.12
CA PRO A 54 4.66 6.61 -19.19
C PRO A 54 3.72 6.56 -17.99
N LYS A 55 3.92 5.60 -17.09
CA LYS A 55 3.02 5.27 -16.00
C LYS A 55 3.60 5.86 -14.73
N THR A 56 2.87 6.80 -14.17
CA THR A 56 2.92 7.05 -12.72
C THR A 56 2.49 5.77 -12.02
N ARG A 57 3.16 5.42 -10.92
CA ARG A 57 2.69 4.32 -10.07
C ARG A 57 1.28 4.62 -9.56
N THR A 58 0.47 3.59 -9.40
CA THR A 58 -0.77 3.73 -8.63
C THR A 58 -0.41 4.03 -7.16
N PRO A 59 -1.34 4.61 -6.38
CA PRO A 59 -1.15 4.78 -4.94
C PRO A 59 -0.75 3.45 -4.31
N ALA A 60 0.30 3.46 -3.50
CA ALA A 60 0.84 2.29 -2.84
C ALA A 60 0.09 1.98 -1.54
N PHE A 61 0.51 0.95 -0.82
CA PHE A 61 -0.10 0.60 0.47
C PHE A 61 -0.13 1.79 1.43
N PHE A 62 0.97 2.52 1.61
CA PHE A 62 0.99 3.65 2.55
C PHE A 62 -0.03 4.74 2.16
N ASP A 63 -0.05 5.10 0.88
CA ASP A 63 -0.92 6.14 0.31
C ASP A 63 -2.41 5.79 0.39
N ARG A 64 -2.76 4.50 0.34
CA ARG A 64 -4.16 4.04 0.37
C ARG A 64 -4.75 3.95 1.77
N HIS A 65 -3.92 3.93 2.80
CA HIS A 65 -4.32 3.58 4.17
C HIS A 65 -4.07 4.68 5.20
N LEU A 66 -3.81 5.91 4.76
CA LEU A 66 -3.67 7.04 5.68
C LEU A 66 -4.92 7.20 6.55
N ASP A 67 -4.72 7.52 7.83
CA ASP A 67 -5.81 7.91 8.74
C ASP A 67 -6.68 8.98 8.08
N SER A 68 -8.00 8.91 8.24
CA SER A 68 -8.92 9.85 7.59
C SER A 68 -8.65 11.32 7.94
N HIS A 69 -8.08 11.61 9.12
CA HIS A 69 -7.65 12.95 9.51
C HIS A 69 -6.33 13.41 8.87
N LEU A 70 -5.62 12.49 8.21
CA LEU A 70 -4.37 12.73 7.49
C LEU A 70 -4.55 12.72 5.97
N GLN A 71 -5.69 12.27 5.45
CA GLN A 71 -5.96 12.23 4.01
C GLN A 71 -6.09 13.64 3.43
N LEU A 72 -5.84 13.81 2.14
CA LEU A 72 -6.07 15.07 1.45
C LEU A 72 -7.56 15.24 1.18
N LEU A 73 -8.15 16.35 1.64
CA LEU A 73 -9.55 16.67 1.37
C LEU A 73 -9.69 17.72 0.27
N HIS A 74 -8.79 18.68 0.18
CA HIS A 74 -8.93 19.78 -0.78
C HIS A 74 -7.63 20.06 -1.50
N VAL A 75 -7.72 20.32 -2.80
CA VAL A 75 -6.64 20.93 -3.58
C VAL A 75 -7.13 22.33 -3.93
N VAL A 76 -6.33 23.35 -3.63
CA VAL A 76 -6.67 24.76 -3.92
C VAL A 76 -5.61 25.35 -4.83
N TYR A 77 -6.03 25.92 -5.95
CA TYR A 77 -5.13 26.65 -6.83
C TYR A 77 -4.90 28.06 -6.28
N LEU A 78 -3.64 28.41 -6.08
CA LEU A 78 -3.19 29.66 -5.50
C LEU A 78 -1.96 30.17 -6.26
N PRO A 79 -2.15 30.80 -7.43
CA PRO A 79 -1.05 31.21 -8.30
C PRO A 79 -0.08 32.20 -7.63
N SER A 80 -0.58 33.01 -6.69
CA SER A 80 0.22 33.99 -5.97
C SER A 80 1.30 33.41 -5.05
N ILE A 81 1.36 32.08 -4.86
CA ILE A 81 2.47 31.41 -4.16
C ILE A 81 3.82 31.80 -4.80
N THR A 82 3.92 31.84 -6.13
CA THR A 82 5.19 32.17 -6.80
C THR A 82 5.64 33.61 -6.49
N ALA A 83 4.70 34.55 -6.52
CA ALA A 83 4.95 35.95 -6.20
C ALA A 83 5.35 36.14 -4.72
N ASP A 84 4.67 35.44 -3.79
CA ASP A 84 5.01 35.46 -2.37
C ASP A 84 6.45 34.95 -2.13
N LEU A 85 6.82 33.84 -2.78
CA LEU A 85 8.16 33.27 -2.66
C LEU A 85 9.25 34.17 -3.24
N MET A 86 9.03 34.74 -4.43
CA MET A 86 9.98 35.70 -5.01
C MET A 86 10.17 36.92 -4.11
N LYS A 87 9.07 37.44 -3.53
CA LYS A 87 9.14 38.55 -2.57
C LYS A 87 9.94 38.19 -1.31
N ILE A 88 9.81 36.96 -0.79
CA ILE A 88 10.61 36.49 0.35
C ILE A 88 12.11 36.53 0.02
N ALA A 89 12.51 36.19 -1.20
CA ALA A 89 13.90 36.29 -1.62
C ALA A 89 14.40 37.74 -1.66
N ASP A 90 13.59 38.66 -2.18
CA ASP A 90 13.92 40.08 -2.23
C ASP A 90 14.03 40.71 -0.85
N ASP A 91 13.06 40.42 0.02
CA ASP A 91 13.04 40.93 1.39
C ASP A 91 14.28 40.46 2.15
N ALA A 92 14.71 39.21 1.95
CA ALA A 92 15.91 38.67 2.56
C ALA A 92 17.19 39.32 2.01
N LEU A 93 17.28 39.55 0.70
CA LEU A 93 18.40 40.27 0.10
C LEU A 93 18.45 41.72 0.59
N GLN A 94 17.31 42.41 0.63
CA GLN A 94 17.21 43.79 1.11
C GLN A 94 17.61 43.90 2.58
N ALA A 95 17.17 42.97 3.43
CA ALA A 95 17.58 42.91 4.83
C ALA A 95 19.10 42.75 4.96
N ALA A 96 19.70 41.82 4.21
CA ALA A 96 21.15 41.61 4.22
C ALA A 96 21.94 42.84 3.73
N CYS A 97 21.41 43.58 2.75
CA CYS A 97 21.99 44.85 2.30
C CYS A 97 21.94 45.93 3.40
N LEU A 98 20.78 46.10 4.04
CA LEU A 98 20.58 47.09 5.10
C LEU A 98 21.47 46.81 6.32
N ASP A 99 21.64 45.54 6.66
CA ASP A 99 22.48 45.10 7.78
C ASP A 99 23.98 45.09 7.44
N GLY A 100 24.34 45.28 6.15
CA GLY A 100 25.72 45.15 5.67
C GLY A 100 26.27 43.72 5.82
N SER A 101 25.40 42.71 5.87
CA SER A 101 25.76 41.32 6.15
C SER A 101 26.04 40.49 4.90
N LEU A 102 25.99 41.11 3.70
CA LEU A 102 26.34 40.41 2.46
C LEU A 102 27.84 40.08 2.42
N PRO A 103 28.20 38.80 2.25
CA PRO A 103 29.61 38.43 2.11
C PRO A 103 30.23 39.00 0.85
N PRO A 104 31.55 39.26 0.86
CA PRO A 104 32.27 39.52 -0.36
C PRO A 104 32.15 38.33 -1.32
N MET A 105 32.33 38.61 -2.61
CA MET A 105 32.38 37.55 -3.61
C MET A 105 33.56 36.63 -3.34
N SER A 106 33.32 35.33 -3.44
CA SER A 106 34.34 34.30 -3.32
C SER A 106 34.07 33.21 -4.35
N ASP A 107 35.03 32.31 -4.54
CA ASP A 107 34.87 31.13 -5.40
C ASP A 107 33.70 30.22 -4.99
N GLN A 108 33.15 30.45 -3.79
CA GLN A 108 31.97 29.75 -3.31
C GLN A 108 30.67 30.35 -3.85
N PHE A 109 30.62 31.64 -4.23
CA PHE A 109 29.40 32.20 -4.81
C PHE A 109 29.09 31.53 -6.16
N PRO A 110 27.82 31.12 -6.43
CA PRO A 110 27.47 30.51 -7.70
C PRO A 110 27.39 31.57 -8.81
N THR A 111 28.54 32.02 -9.32
CA THR A 111 28.63 33.00 -10.42
C THR A 111 27.99 32.46 -11.70
N GLN A 112 27.62 33.34 -12.63
CA GLN A 112 27.05 32.91 -13.92
C GLN A 112 27.96 31.90 -14.64
N LEU A 113 29.27 32.21 -14.74
CA LEU A 113 30.27 31.32 -15.33
C LEU A 113 30.32 29.95 -14.66
N HIS A 114 30.26 29.89 -13.32
CA HIS A 114 30.25 28.63 -12.60
C HIS A 114 28.99 27.81 -12.91
N ARG A 115 27.82 28.47 -12.96
CA ARG A 115 26.55 27.80 -13.28
C ARG A 115 26.52 27.27 -14.71
N GLU A 116 27.01 28.05 -15.67
CA GLU A 116 27.13 27.65 -17.07
C GLU A 116 28.06 26.45 -17.22
N ALA A 117 29.25 26.49 -16.60
CA ALA A 117 30.18 25.37 -16.63
C ALA A 117 29.59 24.08 -16.03
N VAL A 118 28.85 24.19 -14.93
CA VAL A 118 28.13 23.04 -14.35
C VAL A 118 27.02 22.57 -15.27
N ALA A 119 26.21 23.47 -15.83
CA ALA A 119 25.15 23.11 -16.76
C ALA A 119 25.70 22.36 -17.98
N GLU A 120 26.75 22.90 -18.62
CA GLU A 120 27.45 22.29 -19.75
C GLU A 120 27.91 20.86 -19.45
N SER A 121 28.42 20.61 -18.24
CA SER A 121 28.85 19.28 -17.83
C SER A 121 27.72 18.23 -17.68
N VAL A 122 26.45 18.67 -17.66
CA VAL A 122 25.26 17.82 -17.48
C VAL A 122 24.30 17.92 -18.67
N THR A 123 24.69 18.55 -19.79
CA THR A 123 23.84 18.82 -20.98
C THR A 123 23.42 17.58 -21.80
N GLU A 124 23.78 16.38 -21.37
CA GLU A 124 23.40 15.16 -22.07
C GLU A 124 21.87 15.00 -22.13
N PRO A 125 21.29 14.54 -23.26
CA PRO A 125 19.88 14.25 -23.35
C PRO A 125 19.41 13.31 -22.24
N ILE A 126 18.29 13.66 -21.60
CA ILE A 126 17.75 12.92 -20.46
C ILE A 126 17.16 11.59 -20.92
N ILE A 127 17.56 10.51 -20.25
CA ILE A 127 17.16 9.12 -20.48
C ILE A 127 16.11 8.68 -19.44
N CYS A 128 16.21 9.17 -18.21
CA CYS A 128 15.34 8.76 -17.11
C CYS A 128 15.15 9.84 -16.04
N GLU A 129 14.20 9.60 -15.13
CA GLU A 129 13.89 10.47 -13.99
C GLU A 129 15.09 10.72 -13.06
N GLU A 130 15.96 9.73 -12.91
CA GLU A 130 17.17 9.84 -12.09
C GLU A 130 18.14 10.91 -12.61
N GLN A 131 18.20 11.14 -13.92
CA GLN A 131 19.02 12.21 -14.48
C GLN A 131 18.39 13.59 -14.27
N ILE A 132 17.06 13.69 -14.24
CA ILE A 132 16.36 14.95 -13.94
C ILE A 132 16.65 15.40 -12.51
N ARG A 133 16.54 14.48 -11.54
CA ARG A 133 16.81 14.80 -10.12
C ARG A 133 18.28 15.16 -9.89
N ASN A 134 19.23 14.52 -10.60
CA ASN A 134 20.64 14.87 -10.54
C ASN A 134 20.89 16.24 -11.17
N PHE A 135 20.31 16.50 -12.35
CA PHE A 135 20.39 17.82 -12.99
C PHE A 135 19.89 18.92 -12.06
N TYR A 136 18.70 18.77 -11.44
CA TYR A 136 18.20 19.76 -10.48
C TYR A 136 19.13 19.93 -9.27
N LYS A 137 19.64 18.82 -8.71
CA LYS A 137 20.57 18.85 -7.58
C LYS A 137 21.80 19.71 -7.90
N ASP A 138 22.43 19.44 -9.04
CA ASP A 138 23.73 19.98 -9.40
C ASP A 138 23.62 21.41 -9.96
N THR A 139 22.55 21.73 -10.68
CA THR A 139 22.38 23.05 -11.34
C THR A 139 21.52 24.04 -10.56
N THR A 140 20.67 23.58 -9.64
CA THR A 140 19.74 24.46 -8.91
C THR A 140 19.88 24.33 -7.41
N ALA A 141 19.67 23.12 -6.88
CA ALA A 141 19.52 22.91 -5.44
C ALA A 141 20.77 23.31 -4.67
N GLN A 142 21.95 22.98 -5.19
CA GLN A 142 23.23 23.35 -4.58
C GLN A 142 23.41 24.87 -4.50
N PHE A 143 23.11 25.59 -5.59
CA PHE A 143 23.28 27.04 -5.64
C PHE A 143 22.24 27.77 -4.77
N CYS A 144 20.96 27.37 -4.87
CA CYS A 144 19.89 27.96 -4.08
C CYS A 144 20.07 27.66 -2.58
N SER A 145 20.53 26.46 -2.21
CA SER A 145 20.90 26.14 -0.82
C SER A 145 21.91 27.12 -0.26
N ARG A 146 22.95 27.43 -1.05
CA ARG A 146 24.04 28.31 -0.66
C ARG A 146 23.57 29.75 -0.48
N VAL A 147 22.85 30.28 -1.46
CA VAL A 147 22.35 31.67 -1.42
C VAL A 147 21.31 31.82 -0.31
N ALA A 148 20.33 30.92 -0.22
CA ALA A 148 19.29 30.96 0.81
C ALA A 148 19.87 30.84 2.22
N ALA A 149 20.79 29.91 2.47
CA ALA A 149 21.44 29.79 3.78
C ALA A 149 22.23 31.06 4.14
N THR A 150 22.98 31.61 3.18
CA THR A 150 23.79 32.80 3.44
C THR A 150 22.91 34.00 3.79
N LEU A 151 21.83 34.22 3.04
CA LEU A 151 20.89 35.31 3.30
C LEU A 151 20.11 35.12 4.60
N GLU A 152 19.55 33.94 4.86
CA GLU A 152 18.70 33.71 6.04
C GLU A 152 19.49 33.65 7.35
N PHE A 153 20.70 33.08 7.33
CA PHE A 153 21.54 32.98 8.52
C PHE A 153 22.56 34.13 8.65
N GLN A 154 22.55 35.10 7.72
CA GLN A 154 23.51 36.21 7.65
C GLN A 154 24.97 35.72 7.76
N LEU A 155 25.31 34.67 7.01
CA LEU A 155 26.62 34.04 7.10
C LEU A 155 27.69 34.94 6.49
N PRO A 156 28.92 35.00 7.04
CA PRO A 156 29.99 35.85 6.52
C PRO A 156 30.64 35.30 5.24
N VAL A 157 30.22 34.12 4.78
CA VAL A 157 30.72 33.45 3.57
C VAL A 157 29.59 32.72 2.88
N TRP A 158 29.65 32.63 1.55
CA TRP A 158 28.68 31.92 0.72
C TRP A 158 28.76 30.41 0.92
N THR A 159 27.92 29.82 1.76
CA THR A 159 27.98 28.37 2.04
C THR A 159 26.61 27.71 2.13
N SER A 160 26.53 26.46 1.67
CA SER A 160 25.37 25.58 1.86
C SER A 160 25.46 24.80 3.17
N GLY A 161 26.53 24.94 3.98
CA GLY A 161 26.80 24.04 5.11
C GLY A 161 25.78 24.09 6.27
N ARG A 162 24.70 24.86 6.13
CA ARG A 162 23.54 24.89 7.04
C ARG A 162 22.25 24.37 6.41
N LEU A 163 22.19 24.33 5.08
CA LEU A 163 21.00 23.91 4.34
C LEU A 163 21.43 22.99 3.21
N ARG A 164 21.03 21.73 3.29
CA ARG A 164 21.48 20.71 2.34
C ARG A 164 20.28 20.07 1.66
N TYR A 165 20.31 20.09 0.33
CA TYR A 165 19.47 19.25 -0.49
C TYR A 165 20.11 17.87 -0.68
N THR A 166 19.35 16.80 -0.48
CA THR A 166 19.79 15.41 -0.61
C THR A 166 18.80 14.62 -1.44
N LEU A 167 19.30 13.70 -2.28
CA LEU A 167 18.47 12.74 -2.99
C LEU A 167 18.20 11.51 -2.12
N SER A 168 17.05 10.87 -2.31
CA SER A 168 16.77 9.58 -1.69
C SER A 168 17.74 8.50 -2.19
N ALA A 169 18.30 7.74 -1.25
CA ALA A 169 19.17 6.60 -1.51
C ALA A 169 18.38 5.29 -1.73
N ASP A 170 17.12 5.23 -1.30
CA ASP A 170 16.32 4.01 -1.30
C ASP A 170 15.09 4.17 -2.22
N LYS A 171 14.98 3.28 -3.21
CA LYS A 171 13.86 3.21 -4.16
C LYS A 171 12.79 2.19 -3.75
N ASN A 172 13.03 1.41 -2.69
CA ASN A 172 12.19 0.25 -2.36
C ASN A 172 10.96 0.60 -1.51
N ARG A 173 10.86 1.85 -1.05
CA ARG A 173 9.73 2.37 -0.28
C ARG A 173 9.29 3.67 -0.95
N GLY A 174 7.99 3.97 -0.93
CA GLY A 174 7.45 5.25 -1.43
C GLY A 174 8.01 6.42 -0.64
N ILE A 175 9.21 6.83 -1.02
CA ILE A 175 10.02 7.88 -0.43
C ILE A 175 10.20 8.89 -1.54
N ALA A 176 9.94 10.16 -1.24
CA ALA A 176 10.14 11.24 -2.19
C ALA A 176 11.58 11.23 -2.73
N ASP A 177 11.77 11.69 -3.95
CA ASP A 177 13.06 11.64 -4.66
C ASP A 177 14.13 12.56 -4.07
N GLY A 178 13.72 13.65 -3.43
CA GLY A 178 14.62 14.66 -2.87
C GLY A 178 14.10 15.30 -1.59
N PHE A 179 15.02 15.80 -0.78
CA PHE A 179 14.74 16.35 0.55
C PHE A 179 15.62 17.56 0.84
N LEU A 180 15.04 18.57 1.49
CA LEU A 180 15.79 19.68 2.08
C LEU A 180 15.90 19.50 3.59
N LYS A 181 17.10 19.65 4.13
CA LYS A 181 17.41 19.40 5.55
C LYS A 181 18.34 20.47 6.11
N ILE A 182 18.27 20.72 7.41
CA ILE A 182 19.31 21.46 8.12
C ILE A 182 20.49 20.51 8.33
N ASP A 183 21.65 20.94 7.85
CA ASP A 183 22.86 20.15 7.97
C ASP A 183 23.65 20.52 9.23
N LYS A 184 24.15 19.50 9.92
CA LYS A 184 25.00 19.66 11.11
C LYS A 184 26.47 19.57 10.71
N ASP A 185 26.85 20.24 9.62
CA ASP A 185 28.22 20.19 9.13
C ASP A 185 29.18 20.65 10.25
N PRO A 186 30.07 19.77 10.75
CA PRO A 186 30.98 20.09 11.83
C PRO A 186 32.08 21.08 11.38
N TYR A 187 32.30 21.25 10.07
CA TYR A 187 33.37 22.10 9.54
C TYR A 187 32.95 23.57 9.37
N VAL A 188 31.65 23.88 9.47
CA VAL A 188 31.19 25.28 9.51
C VAL A 188 31.24 25.76 10.96
N ASN A 189 32.28 26.53 11.29
CA ASN A 189 32.53 27.05 12.64
C ASN A 189 31.52 28.11 13.12
N THR A 190 30.65 28.63 12.25
CA THR A 190 29.67 29.68 12.60
C THR A 190 28.54 29.08 13.44
N PRO A 191 28.37 29.39 14.73
CA PRO A 191 27.35 28.73 15.57
C PRO A 191 25.96 28.80 14.94
N ILE A 192 25.28 27.66 14.80
CA ILE A 192 23.85 27.65 14.49
C ILE A 192 23.13 28.19 15.71
N SER A 193 22.17 29.11 15.52
CA SER A 193 21.35 29.55 16.66
C SER A 193 20.63 28.35 17.30
N GLU A 194 20.41 28.40 18.60
CA GLU A 194 19.74 27.33 19.35
C GLU A 194 18.40 26.94 18.69
N SER A 195 17.68 27.94 18.18
CA SER A 195 16.42 27.76 17.45
C SER A 195 16.54 26.82 16.25
N TYR A 196 17.55 26.94 15.40
CA TYR A 196 17.68 26.07 14.23
C TYR A 196 18.25 24.69 14.57
N THR A 197 18.99 24.57 15.67
CA THR A 197 19.36 23.26 16.22
C THR A 197 18.12 22.51 16.69
N LEU A 198 17.17 23.23 17.32
CA LEU A 198 15.86 22.69 17.70
C LEU A 198 15.04 22.32 16.45
N VAL A 199 15.05 23.15 15.39
CA VAL A 199 14.40 22.81 14.11
C VAL A 199 14.96 21.50 13.55
N ALA A 200 16.29 21.36 13.46
CA ALA A 200 16.93 20.15 12.93
C ALA A 200 16.60 18.89 13.75
N GLY A 201 16.39 19.04 15.06
CA GLY A 201 15.95 17.94 15.94
C GLY A 201 14.46 17.63 15.85
N THR A 202 13.62 18.62 15.54
CA THR A 202 12.16 18.51 15.49
C THR A 202 11.68 18.03 14.12
N PHE A 203 12.27 18.56 13.05
CA PHE A 203 11.92 18.28 11.65
C PHE A 203 13.19 17.86 10.88
N PRO A 204 13.51 16.55 10.85
CA PRO A 204 14.67 16.03 10.11
C PRO A 204 14.60 16.29 8.60
N THR A 205 13.38 16.43 8.08
CA THR A 205 13.07 16.80 6.71
C THR A 205 12.24 18.09 6.76
N LEU A 206 12.65 19.12 6.02
CA LEU A 206 11.94 20.41 6.00
C LEU A 206 10.95 20.51 4.83
N ALA A 207 11.34 19.95 3.69
CA ALA A 207 10.56 19.90 2.45
C ALA A 207 10.99 18.69 1.61
N LEU A 208 10.13 18.29 0.67
CA LEU A 208 10.40 17.19 -0.25
C LEU A 208 10.18 17.58 -1.72
N TRP A 209 10.85 16.86 -2.59
CA TRP A 209 10.73 16.93 -4.04
C TRP A 209 10.32 15.56 -4.56
N GLU A 210 9.25 15.55 -5.34
CA GLU A 210 8.78 14.39 -6.10
C GLU A 210 9.06 14.63 -7.57
N PHE A 211 9.96 13.82 -8.15
CA PHE A 211 10.32 13.96 -9.55
C PHE A 211 9.44 13.09 -10.44
N LYS A 212 9.28 13.54 -11.69
CA LYS A 212 8.66 12.77 -12.76
C LYS A 212 9.52 12.83 -14.00
N SER A 213 9.59 11.72 -14.73
CA SER A 213 10.22 11.72 -16.05
C SER A 213 9.59 12.76 -17.00
N LEU A 214 10.35 13.20 -18.02
CA LEU A 214 9.86 14.12 -19.07
C LEU A 214 8.63 13.58 -19.83
N THR A 215 8.33 12.28 -19.72
CA THR A 215 7.17 11.62 -20.33
C THR A 215 5.99 11.49 -19.37
N ALA A 216 6.24 11.31 -18.08
CA ALA A 216 5.19 11.21 -17.07
C ALA A 216 4.67 12.59 -16.64
N GLY A 217 5.55 13.60 -16.54
CA GLY A 217 5.21 14.97 -16.15
C GLY A 217 5.15 15.94 -17.33
N THR A 218 4.32 15.64 -18.33
CA THR A 218 4.08 16.59 -19.44
C THR A 218 3.33 17.83 -18.94
N SER A 219 3.37 18.93 -19.70
CA SER A 219 2.59 20.14 -19.39
C SER A 219 1.11 19.82 -19.12
N ASN A 220 0.48 18.95 -19.90
CA ASN A 220 -0.91 18.54 -19.68
C ASN A 220 -1.13 17.82 -18.34
N VAL A 221 -0.20 16.97 -17.90
CA VAL A 221 -0.30 16.29 -16.61
C VAL A 221 -0.10 17.27 -15.46
N MET A 222 0.85 18.21 -15.60
CA MET A 222 1.08 19.25 -14.59
C MET A 222 -0.13 20.19 -14.48
N GLU A 223 -0.69 20.61 -15.61
CA GLU A 223 -1.95 21.37 -15.66
C GLU A 223 -3.12 20.57 -15.06
N ALA A 224 -3.18 19.26 -15.33
CA ALA A 224 -4.18 18.39 -14.74
C ALA A 224 -4.08 18.34 -13.21
N ILE A 225 -2.88 18.47 -12.62
CA ILE A 225 -2.69 18.55 -11.17
C ILE A 225 -3.34 19.83 -10.62
N VAL A 226 -3.07 20.98 -11.24
CA VAL A 226 -3.63 22.26 -10.82
C VAL A 226 -5.15 22.32 -11.04
N GLN A 227 -5.67 21.70 -12.10
CA GLN A 227 -7.10 21.69 -12.41
C GLN A 227 -7.95 20.78 -11.50
N GLN A 228 -7.35 19.99 -10.61
CA GLN A 228 -8.11 19.24 -9.59
C GLN A 228 -8.86 20.14 -8.61
N THR A 229 -8.53 21.44 -8.62
CA THR A 229 -9.04 22.50 -7.73
C THR A 229 -10.43 23.01 -8.10
N VAL A 230 -10.90 22.70 -9.32
CA VAL A 230 -12.03 23.39 -9.98
C VAL A 230 -13.40 23.14 -9.35
N SER A 231 -13.59 22.07 -8.57
CA SER A 231 -14.95 21.57 -8.31
C SER A 231 -15.55 21.91 -6.94
N CYS A 232 -14.82 22.52 -6.00
CA CYS A 232 -15.23 22.57 -4.57
C CYS A 232 -15.55 21.18 -3.97
N LEU A 233 -15.33 20.09 -4.74
CA LEU A 233 -15.54 18.73 -4.29
C LEU A 233 -14.30 18.31 -3.52
N ALA A 234 -14.51 17.41 -2.57
CA ALA A 234 -13.40 16.75 -1.91
C ALA A 234 -12.51 16.07 -2.98
N PHE A 235 -11.19 16.16 -2.78
CA PHE A 235 -10.22 15.38 -3.51
C PHE A 235 -10.62 13.90 -3.44
N SER A 236 -10.67 13.24 -4.60
CA SER A 236 -11.11 11.85 -4.70
C SER A 236 -9.99 10.91 -4.27
N TRP A 237 -9.73 10.85 -2.96
CA TRP A 237 -8.71 9.98 -2.38
C TRP A 237 -8.96 8.50 -2.75
N GLU A 238 -8.04 7.88 -3.47
CA GLU A 238 -8.12 6.45 -3.80
C GLU A 238 -7.67 5.65 -2.57
N GLY A 239 -8.65 5.22 -1.77
CA GLY A 239 -8.40 4.30 -0.68
C GLY A 239 -8.07 2.89 -1.17
N CYS A 240 -7.98 1.95 -0.23
CA CYS A 240 -8.05 0.54 -0.60
C CYS A 240 -9.51 0.21 -0.94
N ASP A 241 -9.86 0.16 -2.22
CA ASP A 241 -11.20 -0.15 -2.76
C ASP A 241 -11.80 -1.47 -2.25
N ILE A 242 -10.99 -2.27 -1.58
CA ILE A 242 -11.33 -3.62 -1.24
C ILE A 242 -12.00 -3.74 0.13
N GLY A 243 -12.84 -2.79 0.57
CA GLY A 243 -13.69 -2.89 1.78
C GLY A 243 -13.31 -3.99 2.79
N LYS A 244 -14.08 -5.10 2.83
CA LYS A 244 -13.82 -6.27 3.72
C LYS A 244 -12.50 -7.02 3.45
N LYS A 245 -11.95 -7.00 2.23
CA LYS A 245 -10.64 -7.61 1.95
C LYS A 245 -9.45 -6.71 2.31
N CYS A 246 -9.59 -5.40 2.44
CA CYS A 246 -8.55 -4.56 3.04
C CYS A 246 -8.35 -5.00 4.51
N ILE A 247 -9.44 -5.21 5.25
CA ILE A 247 -9.40 -5.85 6.57
C ILE A 247 -8.84 -7.28 6.43
N ALA A 248 -9.29 -8.10 5.48
CA ALA A 248 -8.77 -9.47 5.38
C ALA A 248 -7.25 -9.56 5.06
N LEU A 249 -6.73 -8.69 4.19
CA LEU A 249 -5.35 -8.70 3.71
C LEU A 249 -4.41 -7.85 4.57
N HIS A 250 -4.96 -6.87 5.31
CA HIS A 250 -4.18 -5.84 5.98
C HIS A 250 -4.68 -5.51 7.40
N ALA A 251 -5.67 -6.24 7.95
CA ALA A 251 -6.13 -6.01 9.32
C ALA A 251 -4.99 -6.12 10.33
N ARG A 252 -5.07 -5.25 11.32
CA ARG A 252 -4.30 -5.37 12.54
C ARG A 252 -4.77 -6.58 13.34
N LYS A 253 -3.95 -7.02 14.30
CA LYS A 253 -4.24 -8.19 15.16
C LYS A 253 -5.58 -8.05 15.91
N ASP A 254 -6.04 -6.83 16.14
CA ASP A 254 -7.30 -6.49 16.81
C ASP A 254 -8.50 -6.39 15.85
N GLY A 255 -8.31 -6.67 14.55
CA GLY A 255 -9.35 -6.56 13.54
C GLY A 255 -9.61 -5.13 13.04
N SER A 256 -8.89 -4.13 13.57
CA SER A 256 -9.00 -2.75 13.07
C SER A 256 -8.34 -2.61 11.69
N PRO A 257 -8.86 -1.72 10.82
CA PRO A 257 -8.24 -1.47 9.52
C PRO A 257 -6.79 -1.00 9.68
N PRO A 258 -5.90 -1.32 8.73
CA PRO A 258 -4.57 -0.72 8.72
C PRO A 258 -4.72 0.79 8.60
N VAL A 259 -4.19 1.51 9.57
CA VAL A 259 -4.08 2.96 9.52
C VAL A 259 -2.61 3.30 9.46
N THR A 260 -2.20 3.99 8.40
CA THR A 260 -0.86 4.58 8.24
C THR A 260 -0.89 6.06 8.60
N GLY A 261 0.27 6.61 8.87
CA GLY A 261 0.43 8.01 9.29
C GLY A 261 1.71 8.20 10.08
N ASN A 262 2.09 9.46 10.29
CA ASN A 262 3.16 9.82 11.19
C ASN A 262 2.70 10.94 12.13
N ARG A 263 3.48 11.24 13.16
CA ARG A 263 3.27 12.38 14.05
C ARG A 263 3.23 13.65 13.22
N MET A 264 2.21 14.47 13.47
CA MET A 264 1.91 15.65 12.66
C MET A 264 1.95 16.91 13.52
N GLY A 265 2.83 17.84 13.15
CA GLY A 265 2.98 19.12 13.82
C GLY A 265 1.84 20.08 13.51
N LEU A 266 1.98 21.31 14.00
CA LEU A 266 1.11 22.42 13.67
C LEU A 266 1.49 23.01 12.30
N ASP A 267 0.55 23.74 11.70
CA ASP A 267 0.86 24.64 10.58
C ASP A 267 1.50 25.93 11.11
N ALA A 268 2.31 26.62 10.29
CA ALA A 268 2.83 27.93 10.69
C ALA A 268 1.69 28.95 10.89
N ASP A 269 1.78 29.73 11.97
CA ASP A 269 0.83 30.79 12.29
C ASP A 269 1.60 32.09 12.61
N PRO A 270 1.45 33.15 11.79
CA PRO A 270 0.71 33.16 10.51
C PRO A 270 1.38 32.29 9.43
N PRO A 271 0.66 31.92 8.34
CA PRO A 271 1.25 31.23 7.20
C PRO A 271 2.40 32.05 6.58
N ILE A 272 3.50 31.38 6.23
CA ILE A 272 4.70 32.04 5.67
C ILE A 272 4.41 32.73 4.33
N CYS A 273 3.61 32.09 3.46
CA CYS A 273 3.09 32.74 2.25
C CYS A 273 1.74 33.41 2.59
N PRO A 274 1.66 34.76 2.63
CA PRO A 274 0.47 35.46 3.08
C PRO A 274 -0.79 35.14 2.27
N SER A 275 -0.62 34.75 1.00
CA SER A 275 -1.73 34.35 0.12
C SER A 275 -2.52 33.16 0.67
N VAL A 276 -1.86 32.25 1.39
CA VAL A 276 -2.51 31.05 1.97
C VAL A 276 -3.55 31.44 3.02
N GLY A 277 -3.30 32.50 3.80
CA GLY A 277 -4.24 32.99 4.82
C GLY A 277 -5.40 33.82 4.27
N LYS A 278 -5.28 34.33 3.03
CA LYS A 278 -6.25 35.25 2.39
C LYS A 278 -7.04 34.58 1.27
N SER A 279 -6.74 33.33 0.93
CA SER A 279 -7.23 32.70 -0.28
C SER A 279 -8.75 32.57 -0.27
N ILE A 280 -9.40 33.27 -1.20
CA ILE A 280 -10.70 32.85 -1.74
C ILE A 280 -10.36 31.90 -2.90
N PRO A 281 -10.95 30.70 -2.99
CA PRO A 281 -10.71 29.78 -4.11
C PRO A 281 -10.98 30.49 -5.44
N GLY A 282 -9.91 30.82 -6.18
CA GLY A 282 -10.03 31.38 -7.52
C GLY A 282 -10.35 30.26 -8.50
N PRO A 283 -11.25 30.46 -9.48
CA PRO A 283 -11.36 29.52 -10.58
C PRO A 283 -10.01 29.50 -11.31
N PRO A 284 -9.41 28.34 -11.61
CA PRO A 284 -8.18 28.32 -12.36
C PRO A 284 -8.43 28.95 -13.73
N ASN A 285 -7.39 29.63 -14.24
CA ASN A 285 -7.41 30.19 -15.59
C ASN A 285 -7.74 29.03 -16.54
N ARG A 286 -8.95 29.08 -17.13
CA ARG A 286 -9.44 28.01 -18.00
C ARG A 286 -8.64 28.04 -19.30
N SER A 287 -7.49 27.37 -19.30
CA SER A 287 -6.94 26.82 -20.53
C SER A 287 -8.01 25.89 -21.12
N SER A 288 -8.47 26.20 -22.34
CA SER A 288 -9.50 25.45 -23.06
C SER A 288 -9.08 24.02 -23.44
N ALA A 289 -7.88 23.59 -23.05
CA ALA A 289 -7.36 22.27 -23.37
C ALA A 289 -8.19 21.19 -22.66
N VAL A 290 -8.89 20.38 -23.45
CA VAL A 290 -9.61 19.20 -22.96
C VAL A 290 -8.58 18.18 -22.47
N LEU A 291 -8.34 18.15 -21.15
CA LEU A 291 -7.46 17.16 -20.53
C LEU A 291 -8.03 15.74 -20.69
N SER A 292 -7.17 14.81 -21.10
CA SER A 292 -7.57 13.41 -21.24
C SER A 292 -7.90 12.77 -19.89
N LYS A 293 -8.75 11.73 -19.88
CA LYS A 293 -9.05 10.96 -18.66
C LYS A 293 -7.78 10.38 -18.02
N ASN A 294 -6.83 9.97 -18.85
CA ASN A 294 -5.55 9.42 -18.40
C ASN A 294 -4.68 10.47 -17.69
N ASP A 295 -4.62 11.70 -18.21
CA ASP A 295 -3.85 12.78 -17.57
C ASP A 295 -4.44 13.15 -16.21
N ARG A 296 -5.77 13.22 -16.11
CA ARG A 296 -6.48 13.45 -14.82
C ARG A 296 -6.21 12.35 -13.81
N GLN A 297 -6.24 11.09 -14.24
CA GLN A 297 -5.96 9.95 -13.35
C GLN A 297 -4.51 9.98 -12.84
N LYS A 298 -3.55 10.22 -13.74
CA LYS A 298 -2.13 10.39 -13.36
C LYS A 298 -1.94 11.55 -12.39
N ALA A 299 -2.58 12.68 -12.66
CA ALA A 299 -2.54 13.84 -11.78
C ALA A 299 -3.05 13.49 -10.37
N GLY A 300 -4.18 12.79 -10.25
CA GLY A 300 -4.68 12.30 -8.97
C GLY A 300 -3.68 11.40 -8.24
N TYR A 301 -3.01 10.49 -8.96
CA TYR A 301 -2.00 9.60 -8.37
C TYR A 301 -0.77 10.34 -7.88
N ILE A 302 -0.26 11.29 -8.66
CA ILE A 302 0.87 12.13 -8.26
C ILE A 302 0.50 12.94 -7.01
N THR A 303 -0.67 13.61 -7.02
CA THR A 303 -1.12 14.41 -5.88
C THR A 303 -1.28 13.58 -4.60
N GLN A 304 -1.91 12.40 -4.68
CA GLN A 304 -2.09 11.51 -3.54
C GLN A 304 -0.75 10.99 -3.01
N GLN A 305 0.16 10.58 -3.90
CA GLN A 305 1.51 10.15 -3.54
C GLN A 305 2.27 11.26 -2.79
N THR A 306 2.39 12.45 -3.41
CA THR A 306 3.12 13.58 -2.85
C THR A 306 2.54 14.01 -1.49
N TRP A 307 1.22 14.01 -1.34
CA TRP A 307 0.58 14.29 -0.06
C TRP A 307 0.93 13.23 1.00
N SER A 308 0.93 11.95 0.61
CA SER A 308 1.22 10.85 1.53
C SER A 308 2.66 10.89 2.03
N GLU A 309 3.61 11.17 1.15
CA GLU A 309 5.01 11.39 1.51
C GLU A 309 5.16 12.62 2.43
N ALA A 310 4.39 13.68 2.16
CA ALA A 310 4.39 14.86 3.03
C ALA A 310 3.85 14.57 4.43
N VAL A 311 2.85 13.69 4.55
CA VAL A 311 2.34 13.17 5.83
C VAL A 311 3.41 12.33 6.53
N GLN A 312 4.13 11.49 5.78
CA GLN A 312 5.15 10.61 6.34
C GLN A 312 6.32 11.40 6.95
N ASP A 313 6.76 12.48 6.30
CA ASP A 313 7.91 13.29 6.74
C ASP A 313 7.51 14.56 7.52
N ASP A 314 6.23 14.79 7.75
CA ASP A 314 5.65 16.01 8.34
C ASP A 314 6.18 17.33 7.72
N VAL A 315 6.22 17.38 6.39
CA VAL A 315 6.64 18.60 5.67
C VAL A 315 5.46 19.47 5.27
N THR A 316 5.70 20.78 5.22
CA THR A 316 4.74 21.78 4.76
C THR A 316 4.89 22.02 3.26
N PHE A 317 6.11 22.12 2.75
CA PHE A 317 6.37 22.39 1.35
C PHE A 317 6.65 21.09 0.60
N VAL A 318 6.01 20.95 -0.56
CA VAL A 318 6.22 19.87 -1.51
C VAL A 318 6.49 20.47 -2.89
N VAL A 319 7.36 19.85 -3.65
CA VAL A 319 7.66 20.28 -5.02
C VAL A 319 7.46 19.10 -5.96
N ILE A 320 6.63 19.27 -6.98
CA ILE A 320 6.42 18.27 -8.03
C ILE A 320 7.17 18.77 -9.26
N ASN A 321 8.26 18.11 -9.65
CA ASN A 321 9.16 18.58 -10.70
C ASN A 321 9.30 17.55 -11.83
N SER A 322 9.17 17.98 -13.08
CA SER A 322 9.35 17.13 -14.26
C SER A 322 10.45 17.62 -15.19
N GLY A 323 11.46 18.29 -14.64
CA GLY A 323 12.58 18.90 -15.35
C GLY A 323 12.23 20.25 -15.95
N ASN A 324 11.26 20.27 -16.87
CA ASN A 324 10.88 21.49 -17.58
C ASN A 324 9.68 22.22 -16.96
N PHE A 325 8.90 21.49 -16.16
CA PHE A 325 7.73 22.03 -15.46
C PHE A 325 7.82 21.72 -13.97
N GLU A 326 7.34 22.63 -13.15
CA GLU A 326 7.30 22.46 -11.69
C GLU A 326 5.98 22.99 -11.12
N ILE A 327 5.52 22.39 -10.04
CA ILE A 327 4.46 22.93 -9.19
C ILE A 327 4.97 22.94 -7.74
N ILE A 328 4.80 24.07 -7.07
CA ILE A 328 5.10 24.21 -5.64
C ILE A 328 3.78 24.07 -4.87
N GLY A 329 3.76 23.13 -3.94
CA GLY A 329 2.65 22.87 -3.05
C GLY A 329 2.93 23.31 -1.61
N ILE A 330 1.93 23.90 -0.96
CA ILE A 330 1.93 24.23 0.48
C ILE A 330 0.80 23.46 1.15
N ARG A 331 1.18 22.59 2.08
CA ARG A 331 0.26 21.77 2.85
C ARG A 331 -0.25 22.52 4.08
N ASN A 332 -1.57 22.54 4.25
CA ASN A 332 -2.26 22.94 5.47
C ASN A 332 -2.87 21.70 6.12
N ARG A 333 -2.33 21.31 7.26
CA ARG A 333 -2.70 20.10 8.00
C ARG A 333 -4.07 20.22 8.60
N LYS A 334 -4.37 21.38 9.20
CA LYS A 334 -5.64 21.61 9.90
C LYS A 334 -6.84 21.51 8.96
N GLN A 335 -6.71 22.01 7.74
CA GLN A 335 -7.75 21.98 6.71
C GLN A 335 -7.65 20.78 5.77
N GLN A 336 -6.65 19.90 5.95
CA GLN A 336 -6.35 18.80 5.03
C GLN A 336 -6.32 19.29 3.56
N THR A 337 -5.66 20.43 3.34
CA THR A 337 -5.67 21.17 2.08
C THR A 337 -4.26 21.29 1.51
N LEU A 338 -4.11 21.08 0.20
CA LEU A 338 -2.89 21.34 -0.54
C LEU A 338 -3.10 22.56 -1.46
N PHE A 339 -2.43 23.66 -1.14
CA PHE A 339 -2.39 24.85 -2.00
C PHE A 339 -1.32 24.66 -3.07
N LEU A 340 -1.65 24.90 -4.33
CA LEU A 340 -0.74 24.71 -5.47
C LEU A 340 -0.49 26.03 -6.19
N SER A 341 0.76 26.27 -6.58
CA SER A 341 1.15 27.35 -7.48
C SER A 341 0.61 27.16 -8.90
N ASP A 342 0.92 28.12 -9.78
CA ASP A 342 0.94 27.87 -11.22
C ASP A 342 1.85 26.70 -11.61
N VAL A 343 1.63 26.16 -12.82
CA VAL A 343 2.63 25.34 -13.50
C VAL A 343 3.78 26.24 -13.93
N ILE A 344 4.89 26.15 -13.21
CA ILE A 344 6.10 26.92 -13.46
C ILE A 344 6.83 26.29 -14.65
N LYS A 345 7.12 27.10 -15.67
CA LYS A 345 8.02 26.71 -16.75
C LYS A 345 9.44 27.11 -16.34
N VAL A 346 10.29 26.11 -16.09
CA VAL A 346 11.57 26.30 -15.38
C VAL A 346 12.53 27.24 -16.13
N ASP A 347 12.51 27.21 -17.47
CA ASP A 347 13.36 28.05 -18.33
C ASP A 347 12.83 29.47 -18.57
N ASP A 348 11.60 29.78 -18.13
CA ASP A 348 10.88 31.02 -18.44
C ASP A 348 10.49 31.82 -17.18
N CYS A 349 11.15 31.55 -16.06
CA CYS A 349 10.97 32.31 -14.83
C CYS A 349 12.32 32.64 -14.19
N ASP A 350 12.31 33.59 -13.26
CA ASP A 350 13.49 33.92 -12.44
C ASP A 350 13.69 32.82 -11.38
N TYR A 351 14.09 31.64 -11.84
CA TYR A 351 14.09 30.39 -11.08
C TYR A 351 15.03 30.45 -9.87
N GLY A 352 16.19 31.10 -10.02
CA GLY A 352 17.11 31.37 -8.91
C GLY A 352 16.46 32.17 -7.78
N ARG A 353 15.69 33.21 -8.11
CA ARG A 353 14.93 34.01 -7.15
C ARG A 353 13.84 33.18 -6.48
N LEU A 354 13.06 32.48 -7.28
CA LEU A 354 11.95 31.64 -6.82
C LEU A 354 12.42 30.57 -5.83
N HIS A 355 13.47 29.80 -6.16
CA HIS A 355 13.97 28.73 -5.30
C HIS A 355 14.73 29.24 -4.08
N THR A 356 15.42 30.39 -4.18
CA THR A 356 15.98 31.05 -2.99
C THR A 356 14.86 31.41 -2.01
N GLY A 357 13.79 32.02 -2.51
CA GLY A 357 12.60 32.36 -1.75
C GLY A 357 11.92 31.14 -1.12
N LEU A 358 11.76 30.06 -1.91
CA LEU A 358 11.24 28.77 -1.44
C LEU A 358 12.05 28.23 -0.26
N TYR A 359 13.37 28.21 -0.37
CA TYR A 359 14.25 27.62 0.65
C TYR A 359 14.23 28.43 1.95
N ILE A 360 14.20 29.75 1.83
CA ILE A 360 14.02 30.66 2.97
C ILE A 360 12.63 30.45 3.61
N ALA A 361 11.57 30.35 2.80
CA ALA A 361 10.21 30.10 3.30
C ALA A 361 10.09 28.77 4.06
N ILE A 362 10.74 27.72 3.55
CA ILE A 362 10.82 26.40 4.20
C ILE A 362 11.48 26.50 5.59
N LEU A 363 12.61 27.22 5.69
CA LEU A 363 13.31 27.42 6.96
C LEU A 363 12.44 28.19 7.96
N ARG A 364 11.80 29.28 7.52
CA ARG A 364 10.93 30.11 8.36
C ARG A 364 9.69 29.35 8.84
N ASP A 365 9.09 28.50 7.99
CA ASP A 365 7.97 27.63 8.37
C ASP A 365 8.39 26.64 9.45
N ALA A 366 9.49 25.91 9.23
CA ALA A 366 9.97 24.92 10.16
C ALA A 366 10.35 25.56 11.51
N LEU A 367 10.96 26.75 11.50
CA LEU A 367 11.23 27.53 12.69
C LEU A 367 9.96 27.93 13.43
N ASN A 368 8.99 28.52 12.72
CA ASN A 368 7.72 28.93 13.32
C ASN A 368 7.00 27.73 13.98
N ARG A 369 6.87 26.62 13.26
CA ARG A 369 6.25 25.37 13.78
C ARG A 369 7.00 24.80 14.98
N THR A 370 8.33 24.85 14.96
CA THR A 370 9.16 24.39 16.07
C THR A 370 8.92 25.22 17.33
N LEU A 371 8.79 26.55 17.19
CA LEU A 371 8.50 27.43 18.31
C LEU A 371 7.10 27.19 18.89
N GLN A 372 6.12 26.88 18.04
CA GLN A 372 4.77 26.53 18.48
C GLN A 372 4.69 25.18 19.23
N LEU A 373 5.55 24.21 18.90
CA LEU A 373 5.55 22.87 19.52
C LEU A 373 6.16 22.82 20.93
N ARG A 374 6.37 23.96 21.57
CA ARG A 374 6.83 24.03 22.97
C ARG A 374 5.67 23.78 23.93
N PRO A 375 5.88 23.04 25.04
CA PRO A 375 4.87 22.89 26.08
C PRO A 375 4.33 24.26 26.54
N PRO A 376 3.02 24.39 26.78
CA PRO A 376 1.99 23.34 26.79
C PRO A 376 1.32 23.06 25.43
N ASN A 377 1.75 23.68 24.32
CA ASN A 377 1.00 23.74 23.07
C ASN A 377 1.20 22.55 22.11
N ILE A 378 1.51 21.36 22.63
CA ILE A 378 1.74 20.18 21.79
C ILE A 378 0.39 19.61 21.33
N PRO A 379 0.08 19.58 20.03
CA PRO A 379 -1.21 19.05 19.55
C PRO A 379 -1.28 17.54 19.73
N ALA A 380 -2.49 17.01 19.90
CA ALA A 380 -2.72 15.58 20.03
C ALA A 380 -2.15 14.80 18.82
N SER A 381 -2.20 15.38 17.62
CA SER A 381 -1.64 14.81 16.38
C SER A 381 -0.12 14.59 16.42
N TRP A 382 0.62 15.34 17.24
CA TRP A 382 2.06 15.18 17.44
C TRP A 382 2.40 14.05 18.41
N THR A 383 1.52 13.84 19.40
CA THR A 383 1.67 12.74 20.37
C THR A 383 1.06 11.42 19.91
N ARG A 384 0.16 11.47 18.91
CA ARG A 384 -0.53 10.29 18.39
C ARG A 384 0.49 9.38 17.73
N SER A 385 0.72 8.23 18.35
CA SER A 385 1.40 7.14 17.66
C SER A 385 0.38 6.46 16.75
N TYR A 386 0.57 6.60 15.45
CA TYR A 386 -0.06 5.71 14.48
C TYR A 386 0.67 4.38 14.63
N ASN A 387 0.18 3.52 15.54
CA ASN A 387 0.86 2.30 15.98
C ASN A 387 1.50 1.52 14.82
N GLN A 388 2.83 1.64 14.69
CA GLN A 388 3.73 0.63 14.13
C GLN A 388 3.98 -0.52 15.13
N GLN A 389 3.08 -0.75 16.10
CA GLN A 389 3.30 -1.72 17.18
C GLN A 389 3.24 -3.18 16.67
N ALA A 390 4.43 -3.70 16.36
CA ALA A 390 4.75 -5.11 16.51
C ALA A 390 4.56 -5.51 17.99
N VAL A 391 3.43 -6.16 18.30
CA VAL A 391 3.20 -6.76 19.62
C VAL A 391 3.89 -8.13 19.69
N THR A 392 4.67 -8.26 20.76
CA THR A 392 5.38 -9.40 21.38
C THR A 392 4.66 -10.75 21.39
N LYS A 393 5.46 -11.83 21.57
CA LYS A 393 5.16 -13.28 21.63
C LYS A 393 3.70 -13.67 21.88
N MET A 394 3.15 -14.45 20.94
CA MET A 394 1.84 -15.11 21.04
C MET A 394 1.97 -16.51 21.65
N SER A 395 0.90 -17.02 22.27
CA SER A 395 0.83 -18.37 22.84
C SER A 395 0.54 -19.43 21.76
N ASN A 396 0.83 -20.71 22.05
CA ASN A 396 0.62 -21.83 21.11
C ASN A 396 -0.85 -22.02 20.68
N ASP A 397 -1.80 -21.69 21.56
CA ASP A 397 -3.23 -21.82 21.26
C ASP A 397 -3.73 -20.65 20.38
N ASP A 398 -3.16 -19.45 20.55
CA ASP A 398 -3.40 -18.32 19.65
C ASP A 398 -2.85 -18.59 18.24
N ILE A 399 -1.75 -19.36 18.14
CA ILE A 399 -1.14 -19.76 16.86
C ILE A 399 -2.04 -20.73 16.10
N MET A 400 -2.60 -21.73 16.76
CA MET A 400 -3.50 -22.71 16.12
C MET A 400 -4.84 -22.09 15.71
N ASN A 401 -5.41 -21.22 16.55
CA ASN A 401 -6.64 -20.51 16.22
C ASN A 401 -6.44 -19.50 15.09
N GLN A 402 -5.27 -18.82 15.00
CA GLN A 402 -4.96 -17.98 13.84
C GLN A 402 -4.63 -18.75 12.57
N ALA A 403 -4.09 -19.98 12.68
CA ALA A 403 -3.84 -20.84 11.53
C ALA A 403 -5.13 -21.26 10.81
N CYS A 404 -6.22 -21.46 11.55
CA CYS A 404 -7.54 -21.77 10.98
C CYS A 404 -8.29 -20.56 10.40
N LEU A 405 -7.80 -19.32 10.60
CA LEU A 405 -8.53 -18.08 10.29
C LEU A 405 -7.92 -17.23 9.16
N ARG A 406 -6.87 -17.70 8.46
CA ARG A 406 -6.16 -16.89 7.44
C ARG A 406 -5.96 -17.64 6.12
N ASP A 407 -6.05 -16.92 5.01
CA ASP A 407 -5.67 -17.36 3.67
C ASP A 407 -4.15 -17.22 3.49
N TRP A 408 -3.52 -18.22 2.88
CA TRP A 408 -2.05 -18.36 2.83
C TRP A 408 -1.52 -18.09 1.40
N LEU A 409 -0.38 -17.39 1.31
CA LEU A 409 0.45 -17.28 0.10
C LEU A 409 1.71 -18.13 0.31
N VAL A 410 2.00 -19.02 -0.63
CA VAL A 410 3.17 -19.92 -0.59
C VAL A 410 4.11 -19.56 -1.74
N ILE A 411 5.40 -19.34 -1.47
CA ILE A 411 6.39 -19.10 -2.52
C ILE A 411 7.50 -20.17 -2.47
N GLN A 412 7.72 -20.77 -3.64
CA GLN A 412 8.91 -21.49 -4.12
C GLN A 412 9.21 -22.90 -3.58
N SER A 413 9.74 -23.72 -4.50
CA SER A 413 10.39 -25.01 -4.29
C SER A 413 11.88 -24.90 -4.54
N SER A 414 12.70 -25.46 -3.64
CA SER A 414 14.16 -25.53 -3.80
C SER A 414 14.63 -26.62 -4.79
N SER A 415 13.73 -27.40 -5.40
CA SER A 415 14.14 -28.48 -6.30
C SER A 415 14.20 -28.05 -7.77
N LYS A 416 15.35 -28.32 -8.41
CA LYS A 416 15.62 -28.06 -9.84
C LYS A 416 14.94 -29.06 -10.78
N LYS A 417 14.19 -30.05 -10.28
CA LYS A 417 13.53 -31.05 -11.13
C LYS A 417 12.12 -30.58 -11.47
N ARG A 418 11.92 -30.19 -12.73
CA ARG A 418 10.60 -29.90 -13.29
C ARG A 418 9.77 -31.18 -13.29
N SER A 419 8.63 -31.16 -12.61
CA SER A 419 7.56 -32.15 -12.80
C SER A 419 6.49 -31.51 -13.68
N LEU A 420 5.96 -32.24 -14.66
CA LEU A 420 4.88 -31.82 -15.56
C LEU A 420 3.52 -31.61 -14.83
N THR A 421 3.46 -31.86 -13.52
CA THR A 421 2.21 -31.90 -12.74
C THR A 421 1.91 -30.65 -11.91
N GLY A 422 2.58 -29.52 -12.12
CA GLY A 422 2.29 -28.25 -11.42
C GLY A 422 2.68 -28.22 -9.92
N PHE A 423 2.90 -29.38 -9.31
CA PHE A 423 3.49 -29.57 -7.98
C PHE A 423 4.87 -30.20 -8.09
N LYS A 424 5.86 -29.62 -7.40
CA LYS A 424 7.19 -30.22 -7.27
C LYS A 424 7.23 -31.17 -6.08
N LEU A 425 7.67 -32.41 -6.29
CA LEU A 425 7.85 -33.42 -5.25
C LEU A 425 8.84 -32.94 -4.17
N ASP A 426 8.65 -33.35 -2.92
CA ASP A 426 9.54 -33.04 -1.79
C ASP A 426 9.87 -31.55 -1.63
N THR A 427 8.86 -30.72 -1.87
CA THR A 427 9.00 -29.27 -1.86
C THR A 427 8.68 -28.70 -0.49
N TYR A 428 9.58 -27.85 0.00
CA TYR A 428 9.31 -26.97 1.13
C TYR A 428 8.39 -25.85 0.67
N TYR A 429 7.32 -25.61 1.41
CA TYR A 429 6.41 -24.50 1.16
C TYR A 429 6.72 -23.42 2.20
N PHE A 430 7.22 -22.28 1.72
CA PHE A 430 7.69 -21.19 2.57
C PHE A 430 6.57 -20.18 2.78
N ARG A 431 6.40 -19.72 4.02
CA ARG A 431 5.70 -18.47 4.29
C ARG A 431 6.64 -17.31 3.99
N VAL A 432 6.32 -16.49 2.99
CA VAL A 432 6.90 -15.15 2.92
C VAL A 432 6.06 -14.26 3.83
N ASN A 433 6.67 -13.76 4.90
CA ASN A 433 6.09 -12.62 5.59
C ASN A 433 6.43 -11.38 4.75
N PRO A 434 5.48 -10.75 4.04
CA PRO A 434 5.79 -9.59 3.20
C PRO A 434 6.34 -8.39 4.00
N SER A 435 6.27 -8.42 5.34
CA SER A 435 6.78 -7.36 6.21
C SER A 435 8.25 -7.49 6.63
N LYS A 436 8.98 -8.54 6.23
CA LYS A 436 10.44 -8.63 6.40
C LYS A 436 11.08 -8.52 5.02
N GLU A 437 11.79 -7.43 4.76
CA GLU A 437 12.71 -7.36 3.62
C GLU A 437 13.71 -8.51 3.73
N LEU A 438 13.87 -9.27 2.64
CA LEU A 438 15.01 -10.15 2.40
C LEU A 438 16.28 -9.29 2.35
N LYS A 439 16.82 -8.97 3.53
CA LYS A 439 18.14 -8.38 3.67
C LYS A 439 19.10 -9.55 3.87
N ASP A 440 19.93 -9.74 2.85
CA ASP A 440 20.86 -10.85 2.62
C ASP A 440 20.23 -12.17 2.17
N ASN A 441 20.85 -12.78 1.15
CA ASN A 441 20.48 -14.04 0.47
C ASN A 441 20.51 -15.29 1.39
N THR A 442 20.38 -15.15 2.70
CA THR A 442 20.30 -16.27 3.63
C THR A 442 18.84 -16.55 3.99
N LEU A 443 18.30 -17.60 3.35
CA LEU A 443 16.98 -18.21 3.59
C LEU A 443 16.74 -18.74 5.03
N THR A 444 17.58 -18.36 6.01
CA THR A 444 17.68 -19.02 7.32
C THR A 444 16.81 -18.42 8.43
N ASP A 445 16.14 -17.27 8.24
CA ASP A 445 15.26 -16.66 9.27
C ASP A 445 13.75 -16.77 8.97
N LEU A 446 13.37 -17.70 8.09
CA LEU A 446 11.97 -18.04 7.83
C LEU A 446 11.46 -18.99 8.92
N ARG A 447 10.73 -18.46 9.91
CA ARG A 447 9.95 -19.28 10.87
C ARG A 447 8.48 -19.33 10.47
N SER A 448 8.14 -20.26 9.58
CA SER A 448 7.48 -21.53 9.90
C SER A 448 7.13 -22.24 8.59
N PHE A 449 7.47 -23.52 8.50
CA PHE A 449 7.57 -24.30 7.26
C PHE A 449 6.73 -25.56 7.38
N PHE A 450 5.64 -25.65 6.63
CA PHE A 450 5.07 -26.96 6.41
C PHE A 450 5.67 -27.60 5.15
N ARG A 451 6.02 -28.87 5.25
CA ARG A 451 6.43 -29.71 4.13
C ARG A 451 5.33 -30.74 3.91
N ILE A 452 4.94 -30.90 2.65
CA ILE A 452 4.04 -31.99 2.26
C ILE A 452 4.90 -33.07 1.62
N ILE A 453 5.03 -34.19 2.32
CA ILE A 453 5.71 -35.36 1.78
C ILE A 453 4.66 -36.17 1.02
N LEU A 454 4.66 -36.09 -0.31
CA LEU A 454 3.70 -36.79 -1.14
C LEU A 454 3.82 -38.31 -0.93
N GLN A 455 2.70 -38.97 -0.66
CA GLN A 455 2.59 -40.43 -0.57
C GLN A 455 1.99 -41.03 -1.84
N ALA A 456 0.97 -40.39 -2.42
CA ALA A 456 0.28 -40.87 -3.61
C ALA A 456 -0.31 -39.70 -4.40
N GLN A 457 -0.50 -39.88 -5.71
CA GLN A 457 -1.15 -38.90 -6.57
C GLN A 457 -2.37 -39.55 -7.26
N PHE A 458 -3.47 -38.80 -7.31
CA PHE A 458 -4.74 -39.22 -7.90
C PHE A 458 -5.08 -38.26 -9.05
N GLY A 459 -4.73 -38.64 -10.27
CA GLY A 459 -4.88 -37.77 -11.44
C GLY A 459 -3.94 -36.55 -11.41
N GLN A 460 -4.30 -35.50 -12.14
CA GLN A 460 -3.40 -34.35 -12.32
C GLN A 460 -3.44 -33.36 -11.14
N PHE A 461 -4.55 -33.31 -10.41
CA PHE A 461 -4.85 -32.20 -9.49
C PHE A 461 -5.08 -32.63 -8.05
N ILE A 462 -5.01 -33.93 -7.73
CA ILE A 462 -5.25 -34.43 -6.37
C ILE A 462 -4.07 -35.28 -5.93
N ALA A 463 -3.66 -35.09 -4.69
CA ALA A 463 -2.51 -35.71 -4.07
C ALA A 463 -2.83 -36.09 -2.63
N LYS A 464 -2.21 -37.16 -2.12
CA LYS A 464 -2.18 -37.50 -0.70
C LYS A 464 -0.75 -37.36 -0.21
N GLY A 465 -0.56 -36.68 0.91
CA GLY A 465 0.75 -36.48 1.49
C GLY A 465 0.72 -36.41 3.01
N ILE A 466 1.88 -36.44 3.65
CA ILE A 466 2.04 -36.22 5.08
C ILE A 466 2.40 -34.76 5.29
N LEU A 467 1.69 -34.11 6.22
CA LEU A 467 2.04 -32.76 6.64
C LEU A 467 3.09 -32.81 7.76
N GLU A 468 4.25 -32.24 7.48
CA GLU A 468 5.30 -31.94 8.45
C GLU A 468 5.27 -30.43 8.69
N VAL A 469 5.33 -29.96 9.94
CA VAL A 469 5.31 -28.53 10.28
C VAL A 469 6.52 -28.22 11.15
N ASP A 470 7.32 -27.24 10.75
CA ASP A 470 8.56 -26.82 11.43
C ASP A 470 9.56 -27.97 11.66
N GLY A 471 9.68 -28.87 10.68
CA GLY A 471 10.57 -30.04 10.77
C GLY A 471 10.03 -31.17 11.65
N VAL A 472 8.83 -31.00 12.22
CA VAL A 472 8.18 -32.01 13.06
C VAL A 472 7.08 -32.68 12.24
N ARG A 473 7.30 -33.96 11.94
CA ARG A 473 6.26 -34.82 11.37
C ARG A 473 5.18 -35.02 12.43
N LEU A 474 3.94 -34.64 12.10
CA LEU A 474 2.81 -34.94 12.96
C LEU A 474 2.72 -36.47 13.11
N LYS A 475 2.89 -36.97 14.34
CA LYS A 475 2.96 -38.42 14.62
C LYS A 475 1.59 -39.11 14.58
N ASP A 476 0.51 -38.35 14.47
CA ASP A 476 -0.85 -38.89 14.41
C ASP A 476 -1.09 -39.53 13.02
N PRO A 477 -1.66 -40.74 12.89
CA PRO A 477 -2.17 -41.24 11.61
C PRO A 477 -3.20 -40.30 10.94
N SER A 478 -3.74 -39.30 11.64
CA SER A 478 -4.47 -38.15 11.07
C SER A 478 -3.60 -37.12 10.32
N SER A 479 -2.28 -37.30 10.32
CA SER A 479 -1.29 -36.42 9.68
C SER A 479 -1.27 -36.51 8.15
N THR A 480 -1.96 -37.49 7.58
CA THR A 480 -2.15 -37.56 6.14
C THR A 480 -3.18 -36.54 5.71
N ALA A 481 -2.86 -35.83 4.64
CA ALA A 481 -3.65 -34.77 4.07
C ALA A 481 -3.94 -35.08 2.60
N ILE A 482 -5.11 -34.66 2.14
CA ILE A 482 -5.45 -34.58 0.73
C ILE A 482 -5.20 -33.17 0.27
N ILE A 483 -4.48 -33.05 -0.84
CA ILE A 483 -4.10 -31.79 -1.49
C ILE A 483 -4.82 -31.76 -2.83
N LYS A 484 -5.64 -30.74 -3.05
CA LYS A 484 -6.28 -30.46 -4.33
C LYS A 484 -5.71 -29.18 -4.91
N VAL A 485 -5.41 -29.17 -6.21
CA VAL A 485 -4.70 -28.08 -6.88
C VAL A 485 -5.52 -27.58 -8.07
N ALA A 486 -5.51 -26.27 -8.31
CA ALA A 486 -6.16 -25.65 -9.45
C ALA A 486 -5.22 -24.63 -10.11
N HIS A 487 -5.19 -24.60 -11.44
CA HIS A 487 -4.28 -23.76 -12.23
C HIS A 487 -4.98 -22.82 -13.23
N THR A 488 -6.30 -22.97 -13.40
CA THR A 488 -7.11 -22.08 -14.26
C THR A 488 -8.08 -21.30 -13.39
N ASP A 489 -8.46 -20.11 -13.81
CA ASP A 489 -9.38 -19.25 -13.05
C ASP A 489 -10.70 -19.98 -12.71
N ASP A 490 -11.25 -20.74 -13.65
CA ASP A 490 -12.45 -21.55 -13.43
C ASP A 490 -12.22 -22.66 -12.40
N ALA A 491 -11.09 -23.38 -12.48
CA ALA A 491 -10.75 -24.42 -11.51
C ALA A 491 -10.49 -23.82 -10.12
N ILE A 492 -9.88 -22.64 -10.05
CA ILE A 492 -9.61 -21.90 -8.81
C ILE A 492 -10.92 -21.46 -8.18
N ALA A 493 -11.83 -20.86 -8.97
CA ALA A 493 -13.15 -20.46 -8.51
C ALA A 493 -13.95 -21.66 -8.01
N LYS A 494 -13.85 -22.82 -8.69
CA LYS A 494 -14.49 -24.06 -8.25
C LYS A 494 -13.90 -24.60 -6.95
N LEU A 495 -12.57 -24.60 -6.81
CA LEU A 495 -11.88 -25.07 -5.62
C LEU A 495 -12.13 -24.16 -4.41
N TYR A 496 -12.20 -22.85 -4.63
CA TYR A 496 -12.60 -21.88 -3.61
C TYR A 496 -14.06 -22.11 -3.16
N ARG A 497 -14.96 -22.39 -4.10
CA ARG A 497 -16.35 -22.72 -3.78
C ARG A 497 -16.45 -24.01 -2.94
N GLU A 498 -15.66 -25.03 -3.28
CA GLU A 498 -15.56 -26.26 -2.47
C GLU A 498 -15.16 -25.94 -1.02
N HIS A 499 -14.15 -25.10 -0.85
CA HIS A 499 -13.69 -24.63 0.46
C HIS A 499 -14.82 -23.91 1.24
N GLU A 500 -15.54 -22.99 0.60
CA GLU A 500 -16.67 -22.28 1.23
C GLU A 500 -17.79 -23.23 1.65
N VAL A 501 -18.11 -24.25 0.84
CA VAL A 501 -19.14 -25.23 1.18
C VAL A 501 -18.73 -26.04 2.41
N TYR A 502 -17.47 -26.51 2.51
CA TYR A 502 -17.00 -27.17 3.72
C TYR A 502 -17.14 -26.29 4.96
N LEU A 503 -16.74 -25.02 4.89
CA LEU A 503 -16.85 -24.09 6.02
C LEU A 503 -18.31 -23.90 6.46
N ASN A 504 -19.23 -23.78 5.51
CA ASN A 504 -20.66 -23.63 5.80
C ASN A 504 -21.26 -24.89 6.45
N LEU A 505 -20.91 -26.08 5.94
CA LEU A 505 -21.39 -27.35 6.50
C LEU A 505 -20.81 -27.62 7.90
N LEU A 506 -19.53 -27.34 8.11
CA LEU A 506 -18.90 -27.43 9.44
C LEU A 506 -19.57 -26.46 10.43
N LYS A 507 -19.87 -25.23 10.01
CA LYS A 507 -20.60 -24.25 10.80
C LYS A 507 -22.03 -24.69 11.12
N ALA A 508 -22.67 -25.45 10.23
CA ALA A 508 -23.97 -26.07 10.45
C ALA A 508 -23.91 -27.35 11.31
N GLY A 509 -22.73 -27.75 11.80
CA GLY A 509 -22.56 -28.90 12.69
C GLY A 509 -22.37 -30.24 11.98
N VAL A 510 -22.08 -30.25 10.67
CA VAL A 510 -21.79 -31.47 9.91
C VAL A 510 -20.33 -31.89 10.15
N SER A 511 -20.10 -32.62 11.25
CA SER A 511 -18.76 -32.95 11.77
C SER A 511 -18.01 -34.08 11.05
N GLU A 512 -18.72 -34.90 10.26
CA GLU A 512 -18.18 -36.09 9.60
C GLU A 512 -17.46 -35.78 8.27
N LEU A 513 -17.32 -34.50 7.92
CA LEU A 513 -16.58 -34.04 6.75
C LEU A 513 -15.07 -33.97 7.02
N PRO A 514 -14.21 -33.95 5.98
CA PRO A 514 -12.78 -33.74 6.16
C PRO A 514 -12.53 -32.40 6.84
N ARG A 515 -11.70 -32.39 7.87
CA ARG A 515 -11.22 -31.15 8.47
C ARG A 515 -10.42 -30.37 7.43
N ILE A 516 -10.78 -29.11 7.20
CA ILE A 516 -9.99 -28.20 6.37
C ILE A 516 -8.70 -27.84 7.12
N ILE A 517 -7.56 -28.10 6.49
CA ILE A 517 -6.25 -27.67 6.99
C ILE A 517 -5.98 -26.24 6.49
N GLY A 518 -6.30 -25.95 5.22
CA GLY A 518 -6.31 -24.59 4.69
C GLY A 518 -6.64 -24.52 3.20
N PHE A 519 -6.90 -23.30 2.72
CA PHE A 519 -6.95 -22.94 1.30
C PHE A 519 -5.87 -21.89 1.02
N PHE A 520 -5.15 -22.07 -0.09
CA PHE A 520 -3.92 -21.34 -0.41
C PHE A 520 -4.01 -20.86 -1.85
N GLN A 521 -3.61 -19.63 -2.14
CA GLN A 521 -3.37 -19.18 -3.51
C GLN A 521 -1.90 -18.83 -3.66
N TYR A 522 -1.28 -19.16 -4.79
CA TYR A 522 0.12 -18.84 -5.04
C TYR A 522 0.39 -18.51 -6.51
N VAL A 523 1.53 -17.86 -6.75
CA VAL A 523 2.04 -17.54 -8.09
C VAL A 523 3.29 -18.37 -8.33
N ASP A 524 3.31 -19.18 -9.39
CA ASP A 524 4.52 -19.88 -9.82
C ASP A 524 5.43 -18.91 -10.57
N ILE A 525 6.58 -18.60 -9.97
CA ILE A 525 7.55 -17.61 -10.47
C ILE A 525 8.67 -18.24 -11.31
N GLU A 526 8.86 -19.56 -11.28
CA GLU A 526 9.96 -20.25 -12.00
C GLU A 526 9.54 -20.77 -13.39
N GLY A 527 8.24 -20.77 -13.70
CA GLY A 527 7.69 -21.18 -14.99
C GLY A 527 7.68 -20.08 -16.07
N LEU A 528 8.21 -18.89 -15.77
CA LEU A 528 7.95 -17.69 -16.56
C LEU A 528 8.96 -17.44 -17.67
N GLU A 529 8.68 -18.04 -18.83
CA GLU A 529 8.95 -17.34 -20.10
C GLU A 529 7.72 -16.62 -20.65
N GLU A 530 6.46 -16.94 -20.24
CA GLU A 530 5.29 -16.24 -20.82
C GLU A 530 4.23 -15.65 -19.86
N TYR A 531 3.69 -16.28 -18.80
CA TYR A 531 2.69 -15.61 -17.91
C TYR A 531 2.58 -16.19 -16.48
N PRO A 532 2.44 -15.37 -15.42
CA PRO A 532 2.20 -15.82 -14.04
C PRO A 532 0.89 -16.58 -13.95
N LEU A 533 0.97 -17.91 -13.89
CA LEU A 533 -0.18 -18.77 -13.59
C LEU A 533 -0.53 -18.60 -12.11
N SER A 534 -1.68 -17.97 -11.86
CA SER A 534 -2.32 -18.04 -10.55
C SER A 534 -2.69 -19.49 -10.29
N CYS A 535 -2.31 -20.02 -9.13
CA CYS A 535 -2.62 -21.37 -8.70
C CYS A 535 -3.34 -21.32 -7.35
N ALA A 536 -4.21 -22.30 -7.07
CA ALA A 536 -4.83 -22.48 -5.77
C ALA A 536 -4.68 -23.91 -5.27
N VAL A 537 -4.65 -24.07 -3.95
CA VAL A 537 -4.51 -25.35 -3.26
C VAL A 537 -5.52 -25.43 -2.13
N LEU A 538 -6.24 -26.52 -2.02
CA LEU A 538 -7.08 -26.87 -0.87
C LEU A 538 -6.46 -28.09 -0.19
N ILE A 539 -6.12 -27.95 1.09
CA ILE A 539 -5.57 -29.03 1.90
C ILE A 539 -6.63 -29.43 2.92
N THR A 540 -7.01 -30.70 2.92
CA THR A 540 -7.94 -31.29 3.89
C THR A 540 -7.30 -32.49 4.57
N GLN A 541 -7.83 -32.87 5.72
CA GLN A 541 -7.51 -34.14 6.36
C GLN A 541 -7.86 -35.31 5.43
N ASP A 542 -7.01 -36.33 5.43
CA ASP A 542 -7.32 -37.60 4.78
C ASP A 542 -8.34 -38.41 5.60
N MET A 543 -9.47 -38.72 4.97
CA MET A 543 -10.58 -39.43 5.59
C MET A 543 -10.63 -40.91 5.19
N GLY A 544 -9.63 -41.44 4.47
CA GLY A 544 -9.56 -42.86 4.11
C GLY A 544 -9.65 -43.10 2.62
N SER A 545 -10.27 -44.22 2.23
CA SER A 545 -10.30 -44.70 0.84
C SER A 545 -11.67 -44.47 0.20
N PRO A 546 -11.73 -44.04 -1.08
CA PRO A 546 -12.97 -44.01 -1.84
C PRO A 546 -13.65 -45.37 -1.94
N VAL A 547 -14.98 -45.40 -1.93
CA VAL A 547 -15.79 -46.62 -2.05
C VAL A 547 -15.57 -47.37 -3.37
N CYS A 548 -15.15 -46.67 -4.43
CA CYS A 548 -14.75 -47.31 -5.68
C CYS A 548 -13.51 -48.22 -5.54
N HIS A 549 -12.65 -47.98 -4.54
CA HIS A 549 -11.44 -48.75 -4.26
C HIS A 549 -11.62 -49.81 -3.17
N VAL A 550 -12.80 -49.88 -2.53
CA VAL A 550 -13.10 -50.84 -1.46
C VAL A 550 -14.41 -51.61 -1.77
N PRO A 551 -14.45 -52.38 -2.87
CA PRO A 551 -15.70 -53.01 -3.32
C PRO A 551 -16.21 -54.13 -2.40
N GLU A 552 -15.33 -54.88 -1.74
CA GLU A 552 -15.69 -56.07 -0.95
C GLU A 552 -16.19 -55.75 0.47
N ASP A 553 -15.80 -54.60 1.05
CA ASP A 553 -16.17 -54.21 2.42
C ASP A 553 -17.35 -53.23 2.49
N PHE A 554 -18.02 -52.92 1.38
CA PHE A 554 -19.15 -51.98 1.39
C PHE A 554 -20.43 -52.62 1.96
N THR A 555 -20.61 -52.52 3.28
CA THR A 555 -21.77 -53.06 4.00
C THR A 555 -23.01 -52.14 4.03
N ARG A 556 -24.16 -52.69 4.44
CA ARG A 556 -25.40 -51.93 4.72
C ARG A 556 -25.20 -50.88 5.84
N GLN A 557 -24.26 -51.13 6.76
CA GLN A 557 -23.90 -50.18 7.80
C GLN A 557 -23.26 -48.92 7.21
N HIS A 558 -22.33 -49.07 6.23
CA HIS A 558 -21.74 -47.92 5.53
C HIS A 558 -22.81 -47.07 4.83
N LEU A 559 -23.74 -47.71 4.12
CA LEU A 559 -24.85 -47.02 3.46
C LEU A 559 -25.68 -46.20 4.45
N THR A 560 -26.03 -46.80 5.60
CA THR A 560 -26.80 -46.12 6.65
C THR A 560 -26.06 -44.90 7.19
N LEU A 561 -24.74 -44.98 7.36
CA LEU A 561 -23.92 -43.86 7.78
C LEU A 561 -23.86 -42.75 6.71
N PHE A 562 -23.72 -43.11 5.43
CA PHE A 562 -23.73 -42.14 4.33
C PHE A 562 -25.08 -41.45 4.20
N GLN A 563 -26.19 -42.16 4.34
CA GLN A 563 -27.53 -41.59 4.34
C GLN A 563 -27.68 -40.57 5.47
N LYS A 564 -27.30 -40.93 6.70
CA LYS A 564 -27.32 -39.99 7.84
C LYS A 564 -26.48 -38.74 7.57
N LEU A 565 -25.28 -38.91 7.00
CA LEU A 565 -24.43 -37.77 6.65
C LEU A 565 -25.05 -36.91 5.55
N LEU A 566 -25.59 -37.52 4.50
CA LEU A 566 -26.24 -36.80 3.41
C LEU A 566 -27.47 -36.03 3.89
N THR A 567 -28.30 -36.61 4.76
CA THR A 567 -29.40 -35.91 5.42
C THR A 567 -28.92 -34.69 6.21
N LYS A 568 -27.79 -34.77 6.92
CA LYS A 568 -27.20 -33.61 7.61
C LYS A 568 -26.76 -32.51 6.64
N ILE A 569 -26.21 -32.89 5.48
CA ILE A 569 -25.83 -31.93 4.42
C ILE A 569 -27.09 -31.25 3.85
N HIS A 570 -28.16 -32.02 3.61
CA HIS A 570 -29.45 -31.50 3.15
C HIS A 570 -30.10 -30.56 4.17
N GLN A 571 -30.07 -30.93 5.46
CA GLN A 571 -30.55 -30.08 6.57
C GLN A 571 -29.78 -28.76 6.69
N ALA A 572 -28.49 -28.75 6.30
CA ALA A 572 -27.70 -27.53 6.20
C ALA A 572 -28.02 -26.69 4.94
N GLY A 573 -28.96 -27.16 4.10
CA GLY A 573 -29.44 -26.47 2.91
C GLY A 573 -28.60 -26.69 1.66
N PHE A 574 -27.80 -27.76 1.59
CA PHE A 574 -26.93 -28.06 0.44
C PHE A 574 -27.29 -29.40 -0.22
N VAL A 575 -27.09 -29.48 -1.54
CA VAL A 575 -27.03 -30.72 -2.32
C VAL A 575 -25.63 -30.88 -2.91
N HIS A 576 -25.12 -32.11 -2.98
CA HIS A 576 -23.79 -32.40 -3.52
C HIS A 576 -23.71 -32.25 -5.07
N THR A 577 -24.81 -32.54 -5.76
CA THR A 577 -25.06 -32.59 -7.22
C THR A 577 -24.28 -33.61 -8.04
N LYS A 578 -23.12 -34.06 -7.56
CA LYS A 578 -22.28 -35.09 -8.24
C LYS A 578 -21.89 -36.25 -7.34
N LEU A 579 -22.86 -36.85 -6.66
CA LEU A 579 -22.57 -37.98 -5.78
C LEU A 579 -22.16 -39.20 -6.62
N SER A 580 -20.99 -39.77 -6.33
CA SER A 580 -20.46 -40.98 -6.98
C SER A 580 -19.67 -41.82 -5.98
N ARG A 581 -19.34 -43.06 -6.33
CA ARG A 581 -18.50 -43.94 -5.49
C ARG A 581 -17.10 -43.37 -5.22
N ASP A 582 -16.61 -42.46 -6.06
CA ASP A 582 -15.31 -41.79 -5.88
C ASP A 582 -15.36 -40.71 -4.80
N ASN A 583 -16.56 -40.16 -4.56
CA ASN A 583 -16.79 -39.06 -3.62
C ASN A 583 -17.25 -39.54 -2.24
N LEU A 584 -17.49 -40.85 -2.08
CA LEU A 584 -17.82 -41.49 -0.82
C LEU A 584 -16.55 -42.10 -0.23
N ILE A 585 -16.13 -41.64 0.94
CA ILE A 585 -14.88 -42.06 1.58
C ILE A 585 -15.19 -42.91 2.82
N ILE A 586 -14.52 -44.05 2.96
CA ILE A 586 -14.58 -44.92 4.13
C ILE A 586 -13.23 -44.90 4.84
N ARG A 587 -13.26 -44.69 6.15
CA ARG A 587 -12.11 -44.90 7.03
C ARG A 587 -12.28 -46.22 7.75
N ALA A 588 -11.43 -47.19 7.42
CA ALA A 588 -11.33 -48.43 8.19
C ALA A 588 -10.89 -48.11 9.63
N GLY A 589 -11.60 -48.69 10.60
CA GLY A 589 -11.39 -48.50 12.03
C GLY A 589 -12.59 -48.98 12.84
N ASP A 590 -12.44 -49.04 14.16
CA ASP A 590 -13.55 -49.31 15.10
C ASP A 590 -13.71 -48.09 16.04
N PRO A 591 -14.80 -47.31 15.93
CA PRO A 591 -15.91 -47.48 14.99
C PRO A 591 -15.55 -47.05 13.56
N VAL A 592 -16.20 -47.69 12.60
CA VAL A 592 -16.17 -47.33 11.18
C VAL A 592 -16.65 -45.89 10.99
N ARG A 593 -15.95 -45.11 10.16
CA ARG A 593 -16.34 -43.72 9.81
C ARG A 593 -16.48 -43.55 8.31
N VAL A 594 -17.40 -42.67 7.92
CA VAL A 594 -17.64 -42.30 6.51
C VAL A 594 -17.56 -40.79 6.33
N SER A 595 -17.22 -40.34 5.13
CA SER A 595 -17.17 -38.92 4.77
C SER A 595 -17.56 -38.73 3.30
N ILE A 596 -18.17 -37.60 2.96
CA ILE A 596 -18.46 -37.19 1.58
C ILE A 596 -17.48 -36.06 1.20
N VAL A 597 -16.87 -36.14 0.02
CA VAL A 597 -15.85 -35.18 -0.46
C VAL A 597 -16.15 -34.67 -1.87
N SER A 598 -15.39 -33.67 -2.33
CA SER A 598 -15.54 -33.07 -3.68
C SER A 598 -16.79 -32.21 -3.85
N LEU A 599 -17.00 -31.31 -2.87
CA LEU A 599 -18.14 -30.39 -2.79
C LEU A 599 -18.04 -29.17 -3.74
N GLY A 600 -17.12 -29.16 -4.70
CA GLY A 600 -16.94 -28.02 -5.61
C GLY A 600 -18.12 -27.77 -6.56
N ASP A 601 -18.97 -28.78 -6.77
CA ASP A 601 -20.22 -28.65 -7.54
C ASP A 601 -21.46 -28.53 -6.63
N ALA A 602 -21.29 -28.61 -5.31
CA ALA A 602 -22.41 -28.53 -4.37
C ALA A 602 -23.13 -27.18 -4.48
N ARG A 603 -24.44 -27.20 -4.27
CA ARG A 603 -25.30 -26.02 -4.41
C ARG A 603 -26.16 -25.85 -3.18
N ARG A 604 -26.38 -24.59 -2.81
CA ARG A 604 -27.38 -24.26 -1.80
C ARG A 604 -28.76 -24.37 -2.45
N VAL A 605 -29.67 -25.10 -1.82
CA VAL A 605 -31.05 -25.25 -2.26
C VAL A 605 -31.88 -24.16 -1.59
N GLY A 606 -32.65 -23.41 -2.38
CA GLY A 606 -33.58 -22.41 -1.86
C GLY A 606 -34.83 -23.05 -1.25
N ASP A 607 -35.52 -22.31 -0.39
CA ASP A 607 -36.77 -22.76 0.22
C ASP A 607 -37.77 -23.18 -0.88
N GLY A 608 -38.20 -24.44 -0.87
CA GLY A 608 -39.19 -24.99 -1.81
C GLY A 608 -38.67 -25.94 -2.91
N GLN A 609 -37.38 -26.25 -2.98
CA GLN A 609 -36.81 -27.22 -3.94
C GLN A 609 -36.48 -28.59 -3.30
N THR A 610 -37.44 -29.21 -2.62
CA THR A 610 -37.23 -30.49 -1.91
C THR A 610 -36.92 -31.67 -2.83
N THR A 611 -37.33 -31.63 -4.09
CA THR A 611 -37.11 -32.72 -5.07
C THR A 611 -35.63 -33.01 -5.33
N ALA A 612 -34.75 -32.01 -5.15
CA ALA A 612 -33.31 -32.19 -5.34
C ALA A 612 -32.68 -33.07 -4.24
N PHE A 613 -33.23 -33.08 -3.03
CA PHE A 613 -32.77 -33.95 -1.94
C PHE A 613 -33.16 -35.41 -2.22
N ASP A 614 -34.41 -35.65 -2.62
CA ASP A 614 -34.93 -36.98 -2.94
C ASP A 614 -34.15 -37.65 -4.09
N ASP A 615 -33.72 -36.87 -5.08
CA ASP A 615 -32.95 -37.38 -6.21
C ASP A 615 -31.54 -37.83 -5.81
N GLU A 616 -30.89 -37.14 -4.86
CA GLU A 616 -29.59 -37.56 -4.32
C GLU A 616 -29.69 -38.81 -3.47
N ASP A 617 -30.75 -38.95 -2.66
CA ASP A 617 -30.99 -40.14 -1.86
C ASP A 617 -31.21 -41.36 -2.75
N LYS A 618 -32.00 -41.21 -3.83
CA LYS A 618 -32.16 -42.24 -4.86
C LYS A 618 -30.84 -42.55 -5.56
N LEU A 619 -30.00 -41.54 -5.82
CA LEU A 619 -28.69 -41.72 -6.44
C LEU A 619 -27.76 -42.52 -5.51
N LEU A 620 -27.71 -42.19 -4.22
CA LEU A 620 -26.92 -42.92 -3.21
C LEU A 620 -27.31 -44.39 -3.15
N LEU A 621 -28.62 -44.70 -3.20
CA LEU A 621 -29.11 -46.08 -3.28
C LEU A 621 -28.67 -46.81 -4.57
N LYS A 622 -28.59 -46.10 -5.69
CA LYS A 622 -28.11 -46.67 -6.97
C LYS A 622 -26.61 -46.96 -6.99
N LEU A 623 -25.82 -46.35 -6.10
CA LEU A 623 -24.37 -46.58 -6.03
C LEU A 623 -23.99 -47.92 -5.36
N LEU A 624 -24.99 -48.70 -4.90
CA LEU A 624 -24.79 -50.03 -4.32
C LEU A 624 -24.23 -51.05 -5.34
N PRO A 625 -23.23 -51.86 -4.95
CA PRO A 625 -22.80 -52.98 -5.78
C PRO A 625 -23.96 -54.00 -5.92
N ASN A 626 -24.11 -54.59 -7.11
CA ASN A 626 -25.17 -55.55 -7.45
C ASN A 626 -25.46 -56.65 -6.39
N PRO A 627 -24.47 -57.26 -5.67
CA PRO A 627 -24.76 -58.26 -4.63
C PRO A 627 -25.59 -57.72 -3.43
N CYS A 628 -25.71 -56.41 -3.23
CA CYS A 628 -26.54 -55.82 -2.18
C CYS A 628 -27.99 -55.53 -2.61
N LYS A 629 -28.35 -55.65 -3.90
CA LYS A 629 -29.73 -55.39 -4.36
C LYS A 629 -30.74 -56.39 -3.78
N HIS A 630 -30.30 -57.63 -3.50
CA HIS A 630 -31.13 -58.66 -2.88
C HIS A 630 -31.46 -58.37 -1.40
N LEU A 631 -30.66 -57.54 -0.72
CA LEU A 631 -30.90 -57.12 0.68
C LEU A 631 -31.91 -55.97 0.80
N LEU A 632 -32.25 -55.30 -0.31
CA LEU A 632 -33.30 -54.27 -0.39
C LEU A 632 -34.65 -54.84 -0.85
N SER A 633 -34.68 -56.04 -1.43
CA SER A 633 -35.91 -56.71 -1.88
C SER A 633 -36.56 -57.59 -0.82
N GLY A 634 -35.94 -57.77 0.35
CA GLY A 634 -36.48 -58.52 1.48
C GLY A 634 -36.74 -57.59 2.65
N GLU A 635 -38.02 -57.34 2.94
CA GLU A 635 -38.55 -56.69 4.15
C GLU A 635 -38.09 -55.24 4.35
N THR A 636 -38.90 -54.25 3.94
CA THR A 636 -39.14 -52.94 4.61
C THR A 636 -39.87 -51.96 3.68
N THR A 637 -41.10 -52.26 3.30
CA THR A 637 -42.05 -51.22 2.87
C THR A 637 -42.82 -50.60 4.04
N GLU A 638 -42.80 -51.22 5.23
CA GLU A 638 -43.53 -50.72 6.41
C GLU A 638 -42.70 -49.78 7.29
N ALA A 639 -41.38 -50.00 7.45
CA ALA A 639 -40.56 -49.17 8.34
C ALA A 639 -40.16 -47.79 7.78
N PHE A 640 -40.30 -47.57 6.46
CA PHE A 640 -39.90 -46.31 5.83
C PHE A 640 -40.96 -45.19 6.01
N ASN A 641 -42.21 -45.55 6.27
CA ASN A 641 -43.32 -44.59 6.43
C ASN A 641 -43.50 -44.07 7.87
N GLU A 642 -42.91 -44.71 8.88
CA GLU A 642 -43.05 -44.25 10.29
C GLU A 642 -42.03 -43.17 10.71
N ALA A 643 -40.98 -42.92 9.92
CA ALA A 643 -39.90 -42.00 10.29
C ALA A 643 -40.07 -40.54 9.80
N PHE A 644 -41.08 -40.24 8.98
CA PHE A 644 -41.28 -38.91 8.38
C PHE A 644 -42.75 -38.45 8.43
N PRO A 645 -43.19 -37.71 9.47
CA PRO A 645 -44.49 -37.06 9.46
C PRO A 645 -44.42 -35.80 8.59
N THR A 646 -45.10 -35.84 7.45
CA THR A 646 -45.41 -34.65 6.64
C THR A 646 -46.44 -33.80 7.38
N THR A 647 -46.08 -32.55 7.70
CA THR A 647 -47.02 -31.57 8.25
C THR A 647 -47.63 -30.76 7.11
N ASN A 648 -48.93 -30.93 6.88
CA ASN A 648 -49.72 -30.08 5.99
C ASN A 648 -50.13 -28.78 6.71
N PRO A 649 -50.10 -27.62 6.05
CA PRO A 649 -50.64 -26.38 6.61
C PRO A 649 -52.17 -26.38 6.51
N LEU A 650 -52.82 -26.12 7.64
CA LEU A 650 -54.26 -25.95 7.77
C LEU A 650 -54.71 -24.67 7.06
N ASN A 651 -55.66 -24.87 6.16
CA ASN A 651 -56.49 -23.88 5.52
C ASN A 651 -57.61 -23.52 6.51
N ASN A 652 -57.76 -22.25 6.89
CA ASN A 652 -58.98 -21.73 7.51
C ASN A 652 -59.27 -20.36 6.91
N GLY A 653 -60.39 -20.29 6.19
CA GLY A 653 -61.01 -19.06 5.77
C GLY A 653 -62.07 -18.58 6.77
N ASP A 654 -62.36 -17.29 6.58
CA ASP A 654 -63.57 -16.53 6.86
C ASP A 654 -63.82 -15.79 8.19
N ASP A 655 -64.22 -14.55 7.91
CA ASP A 655 -65.11 -13.61 8.60
C ASP A 655 -64.59 -12.73 9.76
N GLY A 656 -64.33 -11.47 9.38
CA GLY A 656 -65.27 -10.40 9.71
C GLY A 656 -64.88 -9.45 10.85
N GLY A 657 -64.92 -8.14 10.56
CA GLY A 657 -65.15 -7.12 11.58
C GLY A 657 -64.14 -5.97 11.61
N ALA A 658 -64.56 -4.83 11.08
CA ALA A 658 -63.89 -3.54 11.24
C ALA A 658 -63.96 -3.03 12.69
N SER A 659 -62.88 -2.41 13.19
CA SER A 659 -62.91 -1.12 13.89
C SER A 659 -61.53 -0.69 14.41
N GLU A 660 -61.27 0.59 14.17
CA GLU A 660 -60.29 1.53 14.70
C GLU A 660 -59.36 1.10 15.86
N LEU A 661 -58.04 1.21 15.62
CA LEU A 661 -57.00 1.24 16.66
C LEU A 661 -56.45 2.67 16.79
N SER A 662 -56.89 3.34 17.86
CA SER A 662 -56.22 4.48 18.46
C SER A 662 -54.93 4.06 19.16
N VAL A 663 -53.88 4.84 18.96
CA VAL A 663 -52.54 4.69 19.53
C VAL A 663 -52.55 4.92 21.04
N SER A 664 -51.97 3.99 21.81
CA SER A 664 -51.53 4.24 23.19
C SER A 664 -50.19 3.54 23.47
N GLU A 665 -49.17 4.36 23.75
CA GLU A 665 -47.82 3.95 24.18
C GLU A 665 -47.82 3.25 25.56
N PRO A 666 -46.86 2.33 25.84
CA PRO A 666 -46.57 1.87 27.19
C PRO A 666 -45.41 2.66 27.85
N PRO A 667 -45.34 2.69 29.20
CA PRO A 667 -44.71 3.77 29.95
C PRO A 667 -43.21 3.58 30.24
N ARG A 668 -42.50 4.71 30.24
CA ARG A 668 -41.13 4.88 30.76
C ARG A 668 -41.07 4.63 32.27
N LYS A 669 -40.32 3.61 32.70
CA LYS A 669 -39.90 3.44 34.10
C LYS A 669 -38.81 4.45 34.46
N LYS A 670 -39.11 5.31 35.44
CA LYS A 670 -38.16 6.19 36.15
C LYS A 670 -37.38 5.37 37.18
N GLY A 671 -36.07 5.27 37.00
CA GLY A 671 -35.13 4.80 38.03
C GLY A 671 -34.43 6.01 38.67
N ARG A 672 -34.76 6.28 39.92
CA ARG A 672 -34.17 7.31 40.80
C ARG A 672 -33.16 6.59 41.69
N ILE A 673 -31.86 6.89 41.58
CA ILE A 673 -30.87 6.50 42.60
C ILE A 673 -30.08 7.74 43.02
N SER A 674 -30.00 7.87 44.33
CA SER A 674 -29.53 8.97 45.14
C SER A 674 -28.01 9.05 45.28
N LYS A 675 -27.59 10.27 45.60
CA LYS A 675 -26.28 10.72 46.07
C LYS A 675 -25.62 9.78 47.09
N GLY A 676 -24.30 9.63 46.96
CA GLY A 676 -23.38 9.22 48.01
C GLY A 676 -22.02 9.87 47.76
N ARG A 677 -21.56 10.68 48.70
CA ARG A 677 -20.34 11.49 48.68
C ARG A 677 -19.41 10.88 49.74
N SER A 678 -18.17 10.54 49.41
CA SER A 678 -17.09 10.47 50.40
C SER A 678 -15.72 10.50 49.75
N SER A 679 -14.89 11.36 50.31
CA SER A 679 -13.45 11.59 50.16
C SER A 679 -12.57 10.35 50.31
N LEU A 680 -11.58 10.21 49.42
CA LEU A 680 -10.14 10.27 49.68
C LEU A 680 -9.39 10.32 48.34
#